data_AF-A0A8I2H1B2-F1
#
_entry.id   AF-A0A8I2H1B2-F1
#
_cell.length_a   1.000
_cell.length_b   1.000
_cell.length_c   1.000
_cell.angle_alpha   90.00
_cell.angle_beta   90.00
_cell.angle_gamma   90.00
#
_symmetry.space_group_name_H-M   'P 1'
#
loop_
_entity.id
_entity.type
_entity.pdbx_description
1 polymer ?
#
loop_
_entity_poly.entity_id
_entity_poly.type
_entity_poly.pdbx_seq_one_letter_code
_entity_poly.pdbx_strand_id
1 'polypeptide(L)'
;MMKITKLTLALSALTAINSANAHQESQRLFKPLDASVQVETNISHGHEHKNLHDRAPVAHTPTRSMPLLSAKHTPLLQAMAVSQSEAIAACDLNSLASASSSQIVTEIKQQGTSCINALFSADSSIQTQVFTSDKMYAAAQNAKSLSQSYSGNGSADLEALYLFIRAGFYVEFYNDQVTFATWVKPAVKDALDAFVGNSHFYDDNDAHGKVLGEAITTMDSSELQGHYLPVVKAWLSKWNESYAQKWNMRSAVNGIFTILYRGQWNDNFVALVKNDQQLVSLLGSFTAQTWMVNSDSEYLIINAASELARLKLYNGAAIQESVDTQLTALFSRYNSYGFGDGVWLAAADVATYYADCGQFGICNFDKELESKVLSQQHSCSDTIKIRAQALTAQQLTSACQTMEAEEGRFHTMLETGRLPVADDNNDFLQVNIFNSSADYKKYAKAIFKISTDNGGMYLEGNPSDVNNVANFVAYEASYAKPDHYIWNLEHEYVHYLDGRFDLYGDFNAPTKPIVWWSEGVAEYIANLNDNQAAIDTIKDGSVYTLAEIFSTTYDGFDQDRIYRWGYLGVRFLYEKHFDEVLAMRQETRQANWNAYQARMDRLASQYQAEFVQWCNELAAGGQNNAPTSEVNGPYSGDVNQAILFSSQGSVDPDGDVLTYLWRFGDGSQSNEANPTHSYVQAGEYQISLTVSDPSGLNHTSNTVATVSATTSNKLQSGVPVTVAGEQDEQVAFSIDVAAGTDKLVISMSGGTGDADLYVKLGSAPTFSEYDCRPYQSGNEEVCEITTPAAGTYYIMLHGYNRFENVQLLGEIATNSTIEDVCQSQGSVSNGRLAADETICLGSQEPMWFSLENVSGQQSVVIKTAHGSGDLGLEYSNAGWPNGTNVDASSFNQGNQECIEISAQSEYWGYLKVSGAPTGAALKVSYNKDGCQ
;
A
#
# COMPACT_ATOMS: atom_id res chain seq x y z
N MET A 1 -45.34 47.19 42.58
CA MET A 1 -45.69 48.58 42.19
C MET A 1 -45.50 48.70 40.67
N MET A 2 -46.46 49.35 39.99
CA MET A 2 -46.49 49.80 38.56
C MET A 2 -46.23 48.73 37.48
N LYS A 3 -47.18 48.19 36.69
CA LYS A 3 -48.31 48.70 35.86
C LYS A 3 -47.92 49.73 34.79
N ILE A 4 -47.86 49.29 33.51
CA ILE A 4 -48.38 49.98 32.30
C ILE A 4 -48.76 48.88 31.26
N THR A 5 -50.02 48.44 31.14
CA THR A 5 -51.12 48.80 30.18
C THR A 5 -50.92 48.53 28.66
N LYS A 6 -51.56 47.43 28.21
CA LYS A 6 -52.46 47.23 27.05
C LYS A 6 -52.23 47.94 25.71
N LEU A 7 -52.24 47.15 24.63
CA LEU A 7 -53.22 47.32 23.55
C LEU A 7 -53.69 45.96 23.02
N THR A 8 -55.01 45.83 22.85
CA THR A 8 -55.73 44.65 22.38
C THR A 8 -56.50 45.08 21.14
N LEU A 9 -56.40 44.32 20.04
CA LEU A 9 -57.34 44.40 18.93
C LEU A 9 -57.81 42.96 18.65
N ALA A 10 -59.09 42.74 18.95
CA ALA A 10 -59.80 41.51 18.70
C ALA A 10 -60.56 41.64 17.38
N LEU A 11 -60.56 40.59 16.56
CA LEU A 11 -61.64 40.36 15.61
C LEU A 11 -61.93 38.85 15.49
N SER A 12 -63.07 38.50 16.10
CA SER A 12 -64.04 37.42 15.83
C SER A 12 -63.60 36.03 15.33
N ALA A 13 -64.03 35.05 16.12
CA ALA A 13 -64.04 33.61 15.93
C ALA A 13 -64.70 33.10 14.64
N LEU A 14 -64.14 32.02 14.09
CA LEU A 14 -64.92 30.89 13.57
C LEU A 14 -64.34 29.59 14.14
N THR A 15 -65.21 28.82 14.79
CA THR A 15 -64.97 27.49 15.34
C THR A 15 -64.85 26.46 14.22
N ALA A 16 -63.76 25.70 14.21
CA ALA A 16 -63.72 24.35 13.63
C ALA A 16 -62.92 23.45 14.56
N ILE A 17 -63.63 22.51 15.19
CA ILE A 17 -63.06 21.41 15.96
C ILE A 17 -62.36 20.51 14.95
N ASN A 18 -61.03 20.43 15.01
CA ASN A 18 -60.28 19.31 14.47
C ASN A 18 -59.23 18.92 15.51
N SER A 19 -59.41 17.73 16.07
CA SER A 19 -58.42 17.02 16.87
C SER A 19 -57.19 16.74 16.01
N ALA A 20 -56.21 17.65 16.06
CA ALA A 20 -54.87 17.36 15.61
C ALA A 20 -54.16 16.60 16.73
N ASN A 21 -54.04 15.27 16.57
CA ASN A 21 -52.90 14.59 17.16
C ASN A 21 -51.67 15.27 16.56
N ALA A 22 -50.89 15.93 17.40
CA ALA A 22 -49.56 16.38 17.05
C ALA A 22 -48.73 15.13 16.73
N HIS A 23 -48.71 14.75 15.45
CA HIS A 23 -47.66 13.90 14.94
C HIS A 23 -46.40 14.75 14.98
N GLN A 24 -45.55 14.44 15.96
CA GLN A 24 -44.21 14.99 16.07
C GLN A 24 -43.51 14.71 14.72
N GLU A 25 -43.20 15.76 13.97
CA GLU A 25 -42.33 15.65 12.81
C GLU A 25 -41.04 14.99 13.27
N SER A 26 -40.78 13.77 12.80
CA SER A 26 -39.54 13.06 13.06
C SER A 26 -38.44 13.74 12.25
N GLN A 27 -37.94 14.88 12.75
CA GLN A 27 -36.65 15.40 12.32
C GLN A 27 -35.59 14.30 12.50
N ARG A 28 -34.64 14.20 11.57
CA ARG A 28 -33.53 13.26 11.70
C ARG A 28 -32.79 13.47 13.01
N LEU A 29 -32.46 12.36 13.67
CA LEU A 29 -31.79 12.36 14.97
C LEU A 29 -30.33 12.82 14.90
N PHE A 30 -29.71 12.85 13.70
CA PHE A 30 -28.25 12.84 13.57
C PHE A 30 -27.59 14.07 12.93
N LYS A 31 -28.33 15.17 12.65
CA LYS A 31 -27.72 16.36 12.02
C LYS A 31 -26.44 16.82 12.76
N PRO A 32 -25.39 17.25 12.04
CA PRO A 32 -24.16 17.73 12.68
C PRO A 32 -24.45 18.99 13.50
N LEU A 33 -23.79 19.11 14.65
CA LEU A 33 -23.79 20.31 15.49
C LEU A 33 -22.75 21.31 14.94
N ASP A 34 -23.07 22.60 14.95
CA ASP A 34 -22.11 23.67 14.64
C ASP A 34 -20.85 23.53 15.51
N ALA A 35 -19.70 23.44 14.83
CA ALA A 35 -18.39 23.16 15.42
C ALA A 35 -17.99 24.21 16.47
N SER A 36 -18.19 23.92 17.75
CA SER A 36 -17.75 24.77 18.87
C SER A 36 -17.44 24.00 20.17
N VAL A 37 -16.90 22.78 20.06
CA VAL A 37 -16.42 22.05 21.25
C VAL A 37 -14.91 21.87 21.16
N GLN A 38 -14.20 22.57 22.03
CA GLN A 38 -12.75 22.45 22.22
C GLN A 38 -12.46 21.20 23.06
N VAL A 39 -11.69 20.28 22.52
CA VAL A 39 -11.06 19.17 23.24
C VAL A 39 -9.56 19.36 23.06
N GLU A 40 -8.78 19.28 24.14
CA GLU A 40 -7.32 19.33 24.10
C GLU A 40 -6.80 18.12 23.31
N THR A 41 -6.15 18.38 22.17
CA THR A 41 -5.43 17.41 21.35
C THR A 41 -3.94 17.76 21.36
N ASN A 42 -3.07 16.75 21.41
CA ASN A 42 -1.66 16.92 21.06
C ASN A 42 -1.59 17.03 19.53
N ILE A 43 -1.15 18.16 19.00
CA ILE A 43 -1.22 18.49 17.56
C ILE A 43 0.19 18.46 16.96
N SER A 44 0.30 17.91 15.75
CA SER A 44 1.55 17.62 15.03
C SER A 44 1.41 17.78 13.51
N HIS A 45 2.52 17.69 12.76
CA HIS A 45 2.65 18.01 11.32
C HIS A 45 1.90 17.07 10.34
N GLY A 46 1.09 16.14 10.82
CA GLY A 46 0.27 15.27 10.00
C GLY A 46 -1.20 15.63 10.19
N HIS A 47 -1.93 15.68 9.09
CA HIS A 47 -3.38 15.92 9.10
C HIS A 47 -4.09 14.90 10.00
N GLU A 48 -4.49 15.32 11.20
CA GLU A 48 -5.66 14.75 11.84
C GLU A 48 -6.87 15.27 11.09
N HIS A 49 -7.55 14.37 10.38
CA HIS A 49 -8.94 14.59 10.04
C HIS A 49 -9.69 14.78 11.36
N LYS A 50 -10.03 16.05 11.67
CA LYS A 50 -11.06 16.33 12.67
C LYS A 50 -12.31 15.60 12.19
N ASN A 51 -12.64 14.49 12.85
CA ASN A 51 -13.88 13.73 12.66
C ASN A 51 -15.07 14.58 13.12
N LEU A 52 -15.35 15.68 12.41
CA LEU A 52 -16.44 16.60 12.70
C LEU A 52 -17.81 15.93 12.43
N HIS A 53 -17.82 14.76 11.78
CA HIS A 53 -19.04 14.12 11.29
C HIS A 53 -19.10 12.60 11.52
N ASP A 54 -18.67 12.09 12.68
CA ASP A 54 -18.81 10.66 13.05
C ASP A 54 -20.25 10.11 12.95
N ARG A 55 -21.25 11.01 12.89
CA ARG A 55 -22.68 10.69 12.80
C ARG A 55 -23.22 10.63 11.36
N ALA A 56 -22.42 10.94 10.35
CA ALA A 56 -22.89 11.11 8.98
C ALA A 56 -23.14 9.79 8.22
N PRO A 57 -24.11 9.78 7.27
CA PRO A 57 -24.21 8.76 6.22
C PRO A 57 -22.89 8.60 5.48
N VAL A 58 -22.57 7.36 5.11
CA VAL A 58 -21.31 7.04 4.42
C VAL A 58 -21.48 7.35 2.92
N ALA A 59 -20.64 8.24 2.38
CA ALA A 59 -20.52 8.43 0.93
C ALA A 59 -19.95 7.14 0.29
N HIS A 60 -20.20 6.88 -0.99
CA HIS A 60 -19.41 5.82 -1.63
C HIS A 60 -17.96 6.29 -1.73
N THR A 61 -17.05 5.50 -1.17
CA THR A 61 -15.67 5.49 -1.66
C THR A 61 -15.63 4.41 -2.71
N PRO A 62 -15.17 4.67 -3.95
CA PRO A 62 -14.91 3.58 -4.88
C PRO A 62 -13.95 2.62 -4.18
N THR A 63 -14.35 1.36 -4.01
CA THR A 63 -13.45 0.28 -3.60
C THR A 63 -12.47 0.02 -4.74
N ARG A 64 -11.48 0.90 -4.87
CA ARG A 64 -10.27 0.77 -5.66
C ARG A 64 -9.25 1.81 -5.21
N SER A 65 -8.58 1.58 -4.08
CA SER A 65 -7.19 2.03 -3.94
C SER A 65 -6.30 0.97 -4.58
N MET A 66 -6.31 0.90 -5.91
CA MET A 66 -5.08 0.50 -6.58
C MET A 66 -4.15 1.70 -6.46
N PRO A 67 -2.87 1.54 -6.07
CA PRO A 67 -1.92 2.64 -6.09
C PRO A 67 -1.92 3.25 -7.49
N LEU A 68 -1.96 4.58 -7.55
CA LEU A 68 -1.79 5.37 -8.77
C LEU A 68 -0.43 5.01 -9.40
N LEU A 69 -0.41 3.99 -10.25
CA LEU A 69 0.66 3.80 -11.21
C LEU A 69 0.49 4.89 -12.26
N SER A 70 1.41 5.85 -12.23
CA SER A 70 1.66 6.81 -13.29
C SER A 70 1.96 6.07 -14.60
N ALA A 71 0.90 5.82 -15.39
CA ALA A 71 1.05 5.35 -16.75
C ALA A 71 1.30 6.59 -17.63
N LYS A 72 2.59 6.90 -17.83
CA LYS A 72 3.05 7.89 -18.82
C LYS A 72 2.41 7.59 -20.19
N HIS A 73 1.60 8.53 -20.68
CA HIS A 73 1.18 8.56 -22.07
C HIS A 73 2.37 8.99 -22.94
N THR A 74 2.74 8.17 -23.93
CA THR A 74 3.28 8.71 -25.20
C THR A 74 2.82 7.83 -26.37
N PRO A 75 2.53 8.40 -27.54
CA PRO A 75 1.64 7.81 -28.55
C PRO A 75 2.42 7.06 -29.62
N LEU A 76 1.87 5.96 -30.17
CA LEU A 76 2.20 5.50 -31.51
C LEU A 76 1.07 4.63 -32.09
N LEU A 77 0.56 5.09 -33.22
CA LEU A 77 -0.38 4.40 -34.11
C LEU A 77 0.27 3.11 -34.68
N GLN A 78 -0.37 1.95 -34.54
CA GLN A 78 -0.89 1.15 -35.67
C GLN A 78 -1.53 -0.18 -35.21
N ALA A 79 -2.83 -0.28 -35.51
CA ALA A 79 -3.64 -1.46 -35.84
C ALA A 79 -3.21 -2.86 -35.35
N MET A 80 -4.06 -3.52 -34.55
CA MET A 80 -4.96 -4.60 -35.00
C MET A 80 -5.82 -5.18 -33.86
N ALA A 81 -7.00 -5.68 -34.24
CA ALA A 81 -7.99 -6.48 -33.49
C ALA A 81 -8.88 -5.76 -32.46
N VAL A 82 -9.96 -5.16 -32.98
CA VAL A 82 -11.15 -4.76 -32.23
C VAL A 82 -11.87 -6.01 -31.72
N SER A 83 -11.76 -6.31 -30.42
CA SER A 83 -12.90 -6.86 -29.68
C SER A 83 -13.74 -5.68 -29.21
N GLN A 84 -15.04 -5.71 -29.48
CA GLN A 84 -15.95 -4.62 -29.14
C GLN A 84 -16.04 -4.50 -27.61
N SER A 85 -15.30 -3.55 -27.03
CA SER A 85 -15.65 -2.98 -25.73
C SER A 85 -16.83 -2.04 -25.94
N GLU A 86 -17.97 -2.31 -25.30
CA GLU A 86 -19.06 -1.34 -25.22
C GLU A 86 -18.53 -0.03 -24.63
N ALA A 87 -18.73 1.08 -25.34
CA ALA A 87 -18.37 2.40 -24.87
C ALA A 87 -19.24 2.75 -23.65
N ILE A 88 -18.60 3.01 -22.51
CA ILE A 88 -19.28 3.51 -21.30
C ILE A 88 -19.93 4.86 -21.65
N ALA A 89 -21.25 4.96 -21.49
CA ALA A 89 -21.96 6.22 -21.64
C ALA A 89 -21.42 7.25 -20.62
N ALA A 90 -21.17 8.48 -21.06
CA ALA A 90 -20.75 9.55 -20.14
C ALA A 90 -21.88 9.83 -19.13
N CYS A 91 -21.52 10.01 -17.86
CA CYS A 91 -22.48 10.29 -16.80
C CYS A 91 -23.22 11.62 -17.06
N ASP A 92 -24.55 11.57 -17.12
CA ASP A 92 -25.41 12.75 -17.30
C ASP A 92 -26.25 13.03 -16.04
N LEU A 93 -25.68 13.82 -15.13
CA LEU A 93 -26.39 14.24 -13.91
C LEU A 93 -27.59 15.14 -14.19
N ASN A 94 -27.63 15.83 -15.35
CA ASN A 94 -28.76 16.68 -15.71
C ASN A 94 -29.97 15.85 -16.14
N SER A 95 -29.77 14.67 -16.72
CA SER A 95 -30.87 13.74 -17.03
C SER A 95 -31.56 13.29 -15.74
N LEU A 96 -30.79 12.93 -14.71
CA LEU A 96 -31.29 12.55 -13.38
C LEU A 96 -32.04 13.73 -12.70
N ALA A 97 -31.50 14.94 -12.81
CA ALA A 97 -32.10 16.15 -12.24
C ALA A 97 -33.45 16.48 -12.90
N SER A 98 -33.50 16.45 -14.23
CA SER A 98 -34.68 16.80 -15.02
C SER A 98 -35.75 15.70 -15.11
N ALA A 99 -35.42 14.45 -14.76
CA ALA A 99 -36.37 13.34 -14.76
C ALA A 99 -37.60 13.60 -13.88
N SER A 100 -38.78 13.19 -14.31
CA SER A 100 -39.96 13.08 -13.42
C SER A 100 -39.85 11.87 -12.49
N SER A 101 -40.69 11.78 -11.45
CA SER A 101 -40.79 10.59 -10.60
C SER A 101 -41.18 9.31 -11.37
N SER A 102 -41.89 9.43 -12.50
CA SER A 102 -42.18 8.30 -13.39
C SER A 102 -41.01 7.89 -14.30
N GLN A 103 -40.03 8.76 -14.50
CA GLN A 103 -38.86 8.51 -15.37
C GLN A 103 -37.59 8.17 -14.58
N ILE A 104 -37.50 8.59 -13.32
CA ILE A 104 -36.27 8.50 -12.52
C ILE A 104 -35.73 7.07 -12.43
N VAL A 105 -36.60 6.06 -12.31
CA VAL A 105 -36.17 4.65 -12.23
C VAL A 105 -35.49 4.21 -13.53
N THR A 106 -36.01 4.64 -14.68
CA THR A 106 -35.41 4.35 -15.98
C THR A 106 -34.05 5.03 -16.11
N GLU A 107 -33.96 6.30 -15.71
CA GLU A 107 -32.70 7.05 -15.73
C GLU A 107 -31.66 6.44 -14.79
N ILE A 108 -32.03 6.04 -13.57
CA ILE A 108 -31.12 5.39 -12.62
C ILE A 108 -30.48 4.14 -13.25
N LYS A 109 -31.29 3.30 -13.88
CA LYS A 109 -30.83 2.06 -14.51
C LYS A 109 -29.97 2.31 -15.75
N GLN A 110 -30.32 3.32 -16.55
CA GLN A 110 -29.57 3.67 -17.75
C GLN A 110 -28.20 4.29 -17.44
N GLN A 111 -28.14 5.15 -16.42
CA GLN A 111 -26.91 5.85 -16.03
C GLN A 111 -25.94 4.93 -15.25
N GLY A 112 -26.45 3.93 -14.54
CA GLY A 112 -25.65 2.93 -13.83
C GLY A 112 -24.94 3.46 -12.58
N THR A 113 -24.35 2.54 -11.81
CA THR A 113 -23.80 2.83 -10.47
C THR A 113 -22.69 3.87 -10.47
N SER A 114 -21.84 3.90 -11.50
CA SER A 114 -20.77 4.90 -11.63
C SER A 114 -21.31 6.34 -11.70
N CYS A 115 -22.41 6.56 -12.41
CA CYS A 115 -22.99 7.90 -12.52
C CYS A 115 -23.82 8.28 -11.29
N ILE A 116 -24.58 7.33 -10.72
CA ILE A 116 -25.26 7.55 -9.44
C ILE A 116 -24.26 7.92 -8.35
N ASN A 117 -23.05 7.38 -8.42
CA ASN A 117 -21.99 7.74 -7.48
C ASN A 117 -21.58 9.22 -7.51
N ALA A 118 -21.66 9.88 -8.66
CA ALA A 118 -21.32 11.29 -8.76
C ALA A 118 -22.33 12.22 -8.05
N LEU A 119 -23.50 11.71 -7.65
CA LEU A 119 -24.51 12.48 -6.92
C LEU A 119 -24.10 12.83 -5.48
N PHE A 120 -23.20 12.06 -4.85
CA PHE A 120 -22.71 12.34 -3.50
C PHE A 120 -21.99 13.68 -3.40
N SER A 121 -21.32 14.11 -4.48
CA SER A 121 -20.53 15.35 -4.56
C SER A 121 -21.07 16.34 -5.60
N ALA A 122 -22.26 16.09 -6.15
CA ALA A 122 -22.87 16.98 -7.14
C ALA A 122 -23.24 18.34 -6.54
N ASP A 123 -23.33 19.37 -7.39
CA ASP A 123 -23.79 20.71 -6.98
C ASP A 123 -25.12 20.65 -6.23
N SER A 124 -25.28 21.51 -5.21
CA SER A 124 -26.51 21.58 -4.40
C SER A 124 -27.77 21.74 -5.25
N SER A 125 -27.66 22.45 -6.38
CA SER A 125 -28.77 22.65 -7.33
C SER A 125 -29.21 21.34 -8.01
N ILE A 126 -28.27 20.48 -8.38
CA ILE A 126 -28.52 19.14 -8.94
C ILE A 126 -29.10 18.25 -7.84
N GLN A 127 -28.44 18.21 -6.69
CA GLN A 127 -28.87 17.40 -5.55
C GLN A 127 -30.34 17.67 -5.16
N THR A 128 -30.72 18.95 -5.06
CA THR A 128 -32.09 19.36 -4.70
C THR A 128 -33.13 18.95 -5.75
N GLN A 129 -32.75 18.90 -7.03
CA GLN A 129 -33.65 18.48 -8.12
C GLN A 129 -33.77 16.95 -8.23
N VAL A 130 -32.68 16.23 -7.99
CA VAL A 130 -32.62 14.76 -8.07
C VAL A 130 -33.33 14.13 -6.86
N PHE A 131 -33.06 14.62 -5.66
CA PHE A 131 -33.52 14.00 -4.42
C PHE A 131 -34.80 14.64 -3.91
N THR A 132 -35.91 14.35 -4.59
CA THR A 132 -37.25 14.68 -4.10
C THR A 132 -37.92 13.47 -3.45
N SER A 133 -38.87 13.70 -2.55
CA SER A 133 -39.58 12.61 -1.85
C SER A 133 -40.24 11.64 -2.84
N ASP A 134 -40.85 12.13 -3.91
CA ASP A 134 -41.53 11.29 -4.91
C ASP A 134 -40.55 10.43 -5.73
N LYS A 135 -39.37 10.97 -6.04
CA LYS A 135 -38.32 10.21 -6.75
C LYS A 135 -37.73 9.13 -5.86
N MET A 136 -37.47 9.45 -4.59
CA MET A 136 -37.04 8.48 -3.57
C MET A 136 -38.08 7.36 -3.37
N TYR A 137 -39.37 7.71 -3.34
CA TYR A 137 -40.46 6.73 -3.31
C TYR A 137 -40.41 5.78 -4.50
N ALA A 138 -40.32 6.34 -5.71
CA ALA A 138 -40.34 5.57 -6.94
C ALA A 138 -39.17 4.58 -7.00
N ALA A 139 -37.98 5.02 -6.59
CA ALA A 139 -36.81 4.16 -6.47
C ALA A 139 -37.04 3.02 -5.45
N ALA A 140 -37.54 3.34 -4.25
CA ALA A 140 -37.84 2.35 -3.22
C ALA A 140 -38.88 1.31 -3.67
N GLN A 141 -39.96 1.74 -4.33
CA GLN A 141 -40.99 0.83 -4.83
C GLN A 141 -40.45 -0.10 -5.93
N ASN A 142 -39.57 0.39 -6.80
CA ASN A 142 -38.94 -0.47 -7.81
C ASN A 142 -37.93 -1.43 -7.20
N ALA A 143 -37.13 -0.97 -6.24
CA ALA A 143 -36.20 -1.81 -5.48
C ALA A 143 -36.95 -2.93 -4.74
N LYS A 144 -38.11 -2.64 -4.14
CA LYS A 144 -39.00 -3.63 -3.51
C LYS A 144 -39.41 -4.72 -4.51
N SER A 145 -39.92 -4.32 -5.68
CA SER A 145 -40.36 -5.27 -6.70
C SER A 145 -39.21 -6.18 -7.18
N LEU A 146 -38.04 -5.61 -7.44
CA LEU A 146 -36.87 -6.38 -7.88
C LEU A 146 -36.33 -7.29 -6.77
N SER A 147 -36.38 -6.84 -5.52
CA SER A 147 -35.96 -7.62 -4.35
C SER A 147 -36.81 -8.87 -4.16
N GLN A 148 -38.12 -8.78 -4.40
CA GLN A 148 -39.04 -9.93 -4.33
C GLN A 148 -38.73 -11.01 -5.36
N SER A 149 -38.24 -10.63 -6.55
CA SER A 149 -37.88 -11.53 -7.65
C SER A 149 -36.38 -11.75 -7.80
N TYR A 150 -35.59 -11.36 -6.80
CA TYR A 150 -34.13 -11.44 -6.87
C TYR A 150 -33.67 -12.91 -6.96
N SER A 151 -32.69 -13.17 -7.84
CA SER A 151 -32.26 -14.52 -8.24
C SER A 151 -30.96 -15.00 -7.59
N GLY A 152 -30.32 -14.17 -6.77
CA GLY A 152 -29.12 -14.55 -6.01
C GLY A 152 -27.77 -14.36 -6.70
N ASN A 153 -27.70 -14.03 -7.99
CA ASN A 153 -26.44 -13.88 -8.72
C ASN A 153 -26.14 -12.42 -9.12
N GLY A 154 -26.45 -11.48 -8.23
CA GLY A 154 -26.31 -10.03 -8.48
C GLY A 154 -27.43 -9.41 -9.33
N SER A 155 -27.51 -8.08 -9.34
CA SER A 155 -28.44 -7.30 -10.18
C SER A 155 -27.97 -5.84 -10.25
N ALA A 156 -27.49 -5.41 -11.42
CA ALA A 156 -27.02 -4.03 -11.62
C ALA A 156 -28.13 -3.00 -11.37
N ASP A 157 -29.36 -3.31 -11.78
CA ASP A 157 -30.54 -2.47 -11.51
C ASP A 157 -30.78 -2.30 -10.01
N LEU A 158 -30.73 -3.40 -9.26
CA LEU A 158 -31.01 -3.37 -7.82
C LEU A 158 -29.88 -2.69 -7.04
N GLU A 159 -28.63 -2.91 -7.45
CA GLU A 159 -27.45 -2.21 -6.94
C GLU A 159 -27.58 -0.69 -7.16
N ALA A 160 -27.90 -0.25 -8.38
CA ALA A 160 -28.08 1.17 -8.71
C ALA A 160 -29.23 1.82 -7.93
N LEU A 161 -30.33 1.10 -7.71
CA LEU A 161 -31.47 1.60 -6.93
C LEU A 161 -31.14 1.77 -5.45
N TYR A 162 -30.49 0.79 -4.81
CA TYR A 162 -30.06 0.95 -3.41
C TYR A 162 -29.01 2.05 -3.27
N LEU A 163 -28.04 2.13 -4.19
CA LEU A 163 -27.05 3.21 -4.21
C LEU A 163 -27.72 4.59 -4.34
N PHE A 164 -28.73 4.73 -5.19
CA PHE A 164 -29.49 5.97 -5.34
C PHE A 164 -30.23 6.35 -4.05
N ILE A 165 -30.88 5.37 -3.40
CA ILE A 165 -31.56 5.60 -2.12
C ILE A 165 -30.55 6.00 -1.03
N ARG A 166 -29.40 5.34 -0.98
CA ARG A 166 -28.30 5.70 -0.08
C ARG A 166 -27.83 7.13 -0.31
N ALA A 167 -27.59 7.51 -1.57
CA ALA A 167 -27.18 8.86 -1.95
C ALA A 167 -28.20 9.92 -1.52
N GLY A 168 -29.50 9.64 -1.67
CA GLY A 168 -30.54 10.56 -1.22
C GLY A 168 -30.51 10.81 0.28
N PHE A 169 -30.34 9.76 1.09
CA PHE A 169 -30.22 9.93 2.53
C PHE A 169 -28.90 10.57 2.98
N TYR A 170 -27.82 10.40 2.20
CA TYR A 170 -26.59 11.16 2.40
C TYR A 170 -26.80 12.65 2.16
N VAL A 171 -27.41 12.99 1.02
CA VAL A 171 -27.67 14.39 0.66
C VAL A 171 -28.61 15.07 1.65
N GLU A 172 -29.69 14.41 2.09
CA GLU A 172 -30.58 14.97 3.11
C GLU A 172 -29.84 15.31 4.43
N PHE A 173 -28.74 14.62 4.73
CA PHE A 173 -27.94 14.90 5.93
C PHE A 173 -27.06 16.15 5.79
N TYR A 174 -26.44 16.33 4.62
CA TYR A 174 -25.44 17.39 4.38
C TYR A 174 -26.01 18.63 3.70
N ASN A 175 -27.12 18.50 3.00
CA ASN A 175 -27.75 19.57 2.24
C ASN A 175 -29.08 19.93 2.89
N ASP A 176 -29.09 21.03 3.65
CA ASP A 176 -30.29 21.53 4.35
C ASP A 176 -31.45 21.92 3.41
N GLN A 177 -31.23 21.99 2.10
CA GLN A 177 -32.29 22.22 1.11
C GLN A 177 -33.06 20.94 0.75
N VAL A 178 -32.54 19.77 1.14
CA VAL A 178 -33.16 18.47 0.88
C VAL A 178 -33.76 17.94 2.18
N THR A 179 -35.06 17.63 2.16
CA THR A 179 -35.76 16.97 3.26
C THR A 179 -36.86 16.09 2.71
N PHE A 180 -36.94 14.86 3.21
CA PHE A 180 -37.91 13.88 2.76
C PHE A 180 -39.17 13.86 3.60
N ALA A 181 -40.29 13.59 2.95
CA ALA A 181 -41.55 13.34 3.63
C ALA A 181 -41.49 12.06 4.47
N THR A 182 -42.26 12.03 5.56
CA THR A 182 -42.23 10.95 6.56
C THR A 182 -42.55 9.56 6.01
N TRP A 183 -43.19 9.47 4.84
CA TRP A 183 -43.54 8.22 4.17
C TRP A 183 -42.41 7.62 3.32
N VAL A 184 -41.30 8.34 3.06
CA VAL A 184 -40.16 7.82 2.29
C VAL A 184 -39.46 6.70 3.04
N LYS A 185 -39.15 6.91 4.33
CA LYS A 185 -38.46 5.92 5.17
C LYS A 185 -39.23 4.58 5.28
N PRO A 186 -40.57 4.57 5.52
CA PRO A 186 -41.37 3.35 5.41
C PRO A 186 -41.28 2.63 4.06
N ALA A 187 -41.27 3.35 2.94
CA ALA A 187 -41.15 2.75 1.61
C ALA A 187 -39.78 2.07 1.40
N VAL A 188 -38.70 2.71 1.87
CA VAL A 188 -37.35 2.13 1.83
C VAL A 188 -37.26 0.89 2.71
N LYS A 189 -37.83 0.94 3.93
CA LYS A 189 -37.92 -0.23 4.82
C LYS A 189 -38.64 -1.40 4.12
N ASP A 190 -39.74 -1.13 3.44
CA ASP A 190 -40.50 -2.14 2.69
C ASP A 190 -39.67 -2.79 1.57
N ALA A 191 -38.78 -2.04 0.92
CA ALA A 191 -37.87 -2.55 -0.09
C ALA A 191 -36.80 -3.46 0.51
N LEU A 192 -36.15 -2.98 1.59
CA LEU A 192 -35.15 -3.74 2.33
C LEU A 192 -35.72 -5.02 2.94
N ASP A 193 -36.92 -4.97 3.53
CA ASP A 193 -37.62 -6.14 4.07
C ASP A 193 -37.93 -7.18 2.98
N ALA A 194 -38.28 -6.73 1.77
CA ALA A 194 -38.46 -7.63 0.63
C ALA A 194 -37.16 -8.32 0.21
N PHE A 195 -36.02 -7.62 0.30
CA PHE A 195 -34.70 -8.20 -0.01
C PHE A 195 -34.25 -9.18 1.06
N VAL A 196 -34.35 -8.80 2.34
CA VAL A 196 -34.03 -9.66 3.49
C VAL A 196 -34.92 -10.91 3.53
N GLY A 197 -36.18 -10.78 3.12
CA GLY A 197 -37.14 -11.89 3.05
C GLY A 197 -36.96 -12.83 1.85
N ASN A 198 -36.07 -12.51 0.90
CA ASN A 198 -35.81 -13.34 -0.27
C ASN A 198 -34.95 -14.57 0.11
N SER A 199 -35.24 -15.73 -0.47
CA SER A 199 -34.48 -16.98 -0.21
C SER A 199 -33.00 -16.89 -0.57
N HIS A 200 -32.64 -15.99 -1.49
CA HIS A 200 -31.28 -15.76 -1.97
C HIS A 200 -30.50 -14.70 -1.17
N PHE A 201 -31.04 -14.20 -0.05
CA PHE A 201 -30.39 -13.15 0.74
C PHE A 201 -29.06 -13.58 1.38
N TYR A 202 -28.82 -14.89 1.54
CA TYR A 202 -27.59 -15.43 2.12
C TYR A 202 -26.76 -16.22 1.09
N ASP A 203 -26.97 -15.97 -0.20
CA ASP A 203 -26.20 -16.64 -1.24
C ASP A 203 -24.72 -16.25 -1.14
N ASP A 204 -23.85 -17.21 -1.45
CA ASP A 204 -22.41 -17.07 -1.27
C ASP A 204 -21.71 -16.91 -2.61
N ASN A 205 -21.87 -15.74 -3.23
CA ASN A 205 -21.17 -15.38 -4.48
C ASN A 205 -20.88 -13.88 -4.56
N ASP A 206 -19.84 -13.50 -5.31
CA ASP A 206 -19.38 -12.11 -5.38
C ASP A 206 -20.35 -11.15 -6.08
N ALA A 207 -21.19 -11.66 -6.99
CA ALA A 207 -22.21 -10.84 -7.66
C ALA A 207 -23.33 -10.46 -6.68
N HIS A 208 -23.70 -11.38 -5.78
CA HIS A 208 -24.60 -11.09 -4.66
C HIS A 208 -24.01 -10.05 -3.70
N GLY A 209 -22.74 -10.19 -3.34
CA GLY A 209 -22.06 -9.28 -2.41
C GLY A 209 -22.20 -7.80 -2.76
N LYS A 210 -22.18 -7.44 -4.05
CA LYS A 210 -22.37 -6.04 -4.49
C LYS A 210 -23.73 -5.47 -4.10
N VAL A 211 -24.81 -6.21 -4.40
CA VAL A 211 -26.18 -5.81 -4.04
C VAL A 211 -26.37 -5.81 -2.52
N LEU A 212 -25.83 -6.83 -1.85
CA LEU A 212 -25.89 -6.97 -0.40
C LEU A 212 -25.23 -5.78 0.31
N GLY A 213 -24.06 -5.35 -0.14
CA GLY A 213 -23.34 -4.23 0.46
C GLY A 213 -24.12 -2.92 0.38
N GLU A 214 -24.74 -2.64 -0.77
CA GLU A 214 -25.60 -1.47 -0.94
C GLU A 214 -26.87 -1.53 -0.08
N ALA A 215 -27.49 -2.70 0.02
CA ALA A 215 -28.65 -2.90 0.88
C ALA A 215 -28.31 -2.69 2.36
N ILE A 216 -27.23 -3.31 2.87
CA ILE A 216 -26.77 -3.16 4.27
C ILE A 216 -26.45 -1.69 4.59
N THR A 217 -25.75 -1.00 3.70
CA THR A 217 -25.42 0.42 3.92
C THR A 217 -26.68 1.30 3.89
N THR A 218 -27.69 0.93 3.11
CA THR A 218 -29.01 1.60 3.09
C THR A 218 -29.78 1.37 4.39
N MET A 219 -29.68 0.19 5.02
CA MET A 219 -30.27 -0.07 6.34
C MET A 219 -29.78 0.94 7.39
N ASP A 220 -28.49 1.24 7.38
CA ASP A 220 -27.88 2.24 8.26
C ASP A 220 -28.25 3.68 7.85
N SER A 221 -28.09 4.03 6.57
CA SER A 221 -28.30 5.41 6.07
C SER A 221 -29.74 5.91 6.26
N SER A 222 -30.71 4.99 6.29
CA SER A 222 -32.13 5.24 6.56
C SER A 222 -32.51 5.21 8.05
N GLU A 223 -31.52 5.09 8.94
CA GLU A 223 -31.68 5.04 10.41
C GLU A 223 -32.52 3.86 10.91
N LEU A 224 -32.41 2.69 10.25
CA LEU A 224 -33.15 1.47 10.57
C LEU A 224 -32.30 0.45 11.35
N GLN A 225 -31.26 0.89 12.05
CA GLN A 225 -30.31 0.01 12.75
C GLN A 225 -31.01 -0.97 13.72
N GLY A 226 -31.94 -0.46 14.53
CA GLY A 226 -32.69 -1.28 15.50
C GLY A 226 -33.56 -2.37 14.85
N HIS A 227 -34.18 -2.06 13.70
CA HIS A 227 -35.02 -3.01 12.95
C HIS A 227 -34.18 -4.13 12.30
N TYR A 228 -32.97 -3.81 11.82
CA TYR A 228 -32.08 -4.78 11.17
C TYR A 228 -31.04 -5.42 12.09
N LEU A 229 -31.12 -5.21 13.41
CA LEU A 229 -30.29 -5.94 14.37
C LEU A 229 -30.38 -7.49 14.23
N PRO A 230 -31.54 -8.10 13.90
CA PRO A 230 -31.60 -9.53 13.56
C PRO A 230 -30.76 -9.94 12.34
N VAL A 231 -30.61 -9.07 11.33
CA VAL A 231 -29.76 -9.31 10.15
C VAL A 231 -28.29 -9.30 10.55
N VAL A 232 -27.87 -8.35 11.40
CA VAL A 232 -26.52 -8.32 11.98
C VAL A 232 -26.21 -9.64 12.69
N LYS A 233 -27.11 -10.09 13.57
CA LYS A 233 -26.94 -11.37 14.30
C LYS A 233 -26.90 -12.58 13.36
N ALA A 234 -27.70 -12.59 12.29
CA ALA A 234 -27.68 -13.66 11.31
C ALA A 234 -26.33 -13.74 10.58
N TRP A 235 -25.78 -12.61 10.13
CA TRP A 235 -24.47 -12.59 9.45
C TRP A 235 -23.33 -12.99 10.40
N LEU A 236 -23.30 -12.50 11.64
CA LEU A 236 -22.34 -12.95 12.65
C LEU A 236 -22.36 -14.47 12.86
N SER A 237 -23.54 -15.10 12.76
CA SER A 237 -23.69 -16.55 12.94
C SER A 237 -23.38 -17.39 11.69
N LYS A 238 -23.56 -16.83 10.49
CA LYS A 238 -23.46 -17.56 9.21
C LYS A 238 -22.09 -17.44 8.56
N TRP A 239 -21.35 -16.37 8.87
CA TRP A 239 -20.03 -16.11 8.33
C TRP A 239 -19.10 -17.32 8.50
N ASN A 240 -18.40 -17.67 7.44
CA ASN A 240 -17.48 -18.81 7.38
C ASN A 240 -16.47 -18.60 6.23
N GLU A 241 -15.51 -19.52 6.11
CA GLU A 241 -14.43 -19.47 5.12
C GLU A 241 -14.92 -19.38 3.67
N SER A 242 -16.08 -19.96 3.33
CA SER A 242 -16.61 -19.91 1.97
C SER A 242 -16.99 -18.48 1.57
N TYR A 243 -17.72 -17.76 2.44
CA TYR A 243 -17.98 -16.33 2.25
C TYR A 243 -16.69 -15.51 2.21
N ALA A 244 -15.75 -15.86 3.09
CA ALA A 244 -14.50 -15.14 3.25
C ALA A 244 -13.57 -15.19 2.05
N GLN A 245 -13.74 -16.14 1.12
CA GLN A 245 -12.98 -16.16 -0.13
C GLN A 245 -13.39 -15.07 -1.12
N LYS A 246 -14.54 -14.40 -0.90
CA LYS A 246 -15.20 -13.53 -1.88
C LYS A 246 -15.13 -12.07 -1.45
N TRP A 247 -14.46 -11.24 -2.26
CA TRP A 247 -14.17 -9.85 -1.90
C TRP A 247 -15.44 -9.04 -1.59
N ASN A 248 -16.45 -9.12 -2.46
CA ASN A 248 -17.68 -8.34 -2.28
C ASN A 248 -18.49 -8.85 -1.10
N MET A 249 -18.36 -10.14 -0.73
CA MET A 249 -18.98 -10.66 0.49
C MET A 249 -18.30 -10.12 1.75
N ARG A 250 -16.96 -10.12 1.80
CA ARG A 250 -16.21 -9.50 2.90
C ARG A 250 -16.60 -8.02 3.06
N SER A 251 -16.58 -7.28 1.96
CA SER A 251 -16.97 -5.86 1.92
C SER A 251 -18.40 -5.62 2.39
N ALA A 252 -19.37 -6.42 1.91
CA ALA A 252 -20.76 -6.27 2.30
C ALA A 252 -21.01 -6.56 3.78
N VAL A 253 -20.46 -7.67 4.29
CA VAL A 253 -20.63 -8.08 5.69
C VAL A 253 -19.95 -7.10 6.64
N ASN A 254 -18.89 -6.42 6.22
CA ASN A 254 -18.30 -5.33 7.00
C ASN A 254 -19.32 -4.25 7.42
N GLY A 255 -20.31 -3.98 6.55
CA GLY A 255 -21.35 -2.98 6.80
C GLY A 255 -22.21 -3.26 8.05
N ILE A 256 -22.24 -4.50 8.55
CA ILE A 256 -22.97 -4.81 9.81
C ILE A 256 -22.32 -4.12 11.02
N PHE A 257 -21.00 -3.92 11.01
CA PHE A 257 -20.31 -3.22 12.08
C PHE A 257 -20.57 -1.72 12.04
N THR A 258 -20.79 -1.14 10.85
CA THR A 258 -21.28 0.24 10.73
C THR A 258 -22.66 0.42 11.35
N ILE A 259 -23.57 -0.54 11.15
CA ILE A 259 -24.89 -0.55 11.80
C ILE A 259 -24.75 -0.55 13.33
N LEU A 260 -23.83 -1.35 13.89
CA LEU A 260 -23.57 -1.38 15.32
C LEU A 260 -22.97 -0.08 15.83
N TYR A 261 -21.91 0.41 15.16
CA TYR A 261 -21.20 1.63 15.50
C TYR A 261 -22.13 2.83 15.53
N ARG A 262 -22.89 3.07 14.45
CA ARG A 262 -23.78 4.23 14.35
C ARG A 262 -25.06 4.06 15.16
N GLY A 263 -25.48 2.82 15.40
CA GLY A 263 -26.61 2.47 16.24
C GLY A 263 -26.50 3.02 17.67
N GLN A 264 -25.28 3.24 18.19
CA GLN A 264 -25.07 3.79 19.54
C GLN A 264 -25.72 5.17 19.77
N TRP A 265 -26.01 5.92 18.71
CA TRP A 265 -26.71 7.20 18.79
C TRP A 265 -28.23 7.08 18.58
N ASN A 266 -28.73 5.91 18.18
CA ASN A 266 -30.16 5.66 17.95
C ASN A 266 -30.82 5.09 19.22
N ASP A 267 -31.69 5.86 19.87
CA ASP A 267 -32.34 5.46 21.13
C ASP A 267 -33.09 4.12 21.04
N ASN A 268 -33.73 3.83 19.90
CA ASN A 268 -34.42 2.55 19.71
C ASN A 268 -33.43 1.39 19.68
N PHE A 269 -32.31 1.56 18.96
CA PHE A 269 -31.24 0.56 18.92
C PHE A 269 -30.62 0.36 20.30
N VAL A 270 -30.29 1.45 21.01
CA VAL A 270 -29.71 1.41 22.36
C VAL A 270 -30.62 0.68 23.34
N ALA A 271 -31.93 0.90 23.29
CA ALA A 271 -32.90 0.22 24.14
C ALA A 271 -32.92 -1.30 23.92
N LEU A 272 -32.75 -1.75 22.67
CA LEU A 272 -32.66 -3.17 22.30
C LEU A 272 -31.34 -3.78 22.77
N VAL A 273 -30.21 -3.15 22.44
CA VAL A 273 -28.86 -3.70 22.69
C VAL A 273 -28.56 -3.86 24.18
N LYS A 274 -29.04 -2.95 25.05
CA LYS A 274 -28.87 -3.05 26.52
C LYS A 274 -29.36 -4.36 27.13
N ASN A 275 -30.20 -5.12 26.43
CA ASN A 275 -30.77 -6.38 26.89
C ASN A 275 -30.43 -7.59 25.99
N ASP A 276 -29.64 -7.40 24.91
CA ASP A 276 -29.40 -8.44 23.91
C ASP A 276 -28.15 -9.29 24.22
N GLN A 277 -28.31 -10.28 25.10
CA GLN A 277 -27.25 -11.25 25.42
C GLN A 277 -26.77 -12.05 24.19
N GLN A 278 -27.67 -12.26 23.21
CA GLN A 278 -27.35 -13.03 22.02
C GLN A 278 -26.36 -12.27 21.13
N LEU A 279 -26.52 -10.95 20.98
CA LEU A 279 -25.55 -10.12 20.26
C LEU A 279 -24.16 -10.24 20.88
N VAL A 280 -24.05 -10.15 22.21
CA VAL A 280 -22.76 -10.26 22.93
C VAL A 280 -22.10 -11.61 22.69
N SER A 281 -22.88 -12.69 22.81
CA SER A 281 -22.38 -14.05 22.54
C SER A 281 -21.95 -14.24 21.09
N LEU A 282 -22.66 -13.65 20.13
CA LEU A 282 -22.31 -13.76 18.71
C LEU A 282 -21.05 -12.96 18.36
N LEU A 283 -20.90 -11.75 18.88
CA LEU A 283 -19.67 -10.97 18.73
C LEU A 283 -18.47 -11.71 19.36
N GLY A 284 -18.63 -12.23 20.59
CA GLY A 284 -17.60 -13.04 21.24
C GLY A 284 -17.19 -14.28 20.43
N SER A 285 -18.17 -15.05 19.94
CA SER A 285 -17.91 -16.21 19.06
C SER A 285 -17.27 -15.80 17.73
N PHE A 286 -17.67 -14.66 17.15
CA PHE A 286 -17.06 -14.14 15.92
C PHE A 286 -15.59 -13.80 16.13
N THR A 287 -15.27 -13.15 17.27
CA THR A 287 -13.89 -12.89 17.70
C THR A 287 -13.09 -14.14 18.06
N ALA A 288 -13.67 -15.34 18.02
CA ALA A 288 -12.97 -16.60 18.24
C ALA A 288 -12.53 -17.30 16.95
N GLN A 289 -12.93 -16.78 15.79
CA GLN A 289 -12.65 -17.37 14.49
C GLN A 289 -11.22 -17.05 14.03
N THR A 290 -10.24 -17.76 14.60
CA THR A 290 -8.80 -17.47 14.42
C THR A 290 -8.30 -17.65 12.99
N TRP A 291 -9.02 -18.38 12.14
CA TRP A 291 -8.70 -18.49 10.71
C TRP A 291 -8.76 -17.14 9.99
N MET A 292 -9.41 -16.10 10.56
CA MET A 292 -9.38 -14.74 9.99
C MET A 292 -8.12 -13.95 10.34
N VAL A 293 -7.35 -14.35 11.35
CA VAL A 293 -6.12 -13.65 11.76
C VAL A 293 -5.08 -13.73 10.65
N ASN A 294 -4.42 -12.61 10.34
CA ASN A 294 -3.48 -12.46 9.24
C ASN A 294 -4.05 -12.87 7.86
N SER A 295 -5.36 -12.71 7.64
CA SER A 295 -6.02 -13.02 6.36
C SER A 295 -6.64 -11.78 5.71
N ASP A 296 -7.08 -11.91 4.46
CA ASP A 296 -7.87 -10.87 3.76
C ASP A 296 -9.19 -10.52 4.49
N SER A 297 -9.61 -11.31 5.48
CA SER A 297 -10.82 -11.09 6.30
C SER A 297 -10.54 -10.54 7.70
N GLU A 298 -9.27 -10.29 8.06
CA GLU A 298 -8.88 -9.93 9.42
C GLU A 298 -9.60 -8.67 9.92
N TYR A 299 -9.82 -7.69 9.04
CA TYR A 299 -10.51 -6.46 9.41
C TYR A 299 -11.94 -6.69 9.95
N LEU A 300 -12.61 -7.77 9.55
CA LEU A 300 -13.95 -8.11 10.06
C LEU A 300 -13.89 -8.53 11.53
N ILE A 301 -12.90 -9.35 11.90
CA ILE A 301 -12.74 -9.80 13.29
C ILE A 301 -12.22 -8.66 14.19
N ILE A 302 -11.40 -7.76 13.65
CA ILE A 302 -10.98 -6.51 14.30
C ILE A 302 -12.19 -5.60 14.58
N ASN A 303 -13.08 -5.42 13.60
CA ASN A 303 -14.30 -4.62 13.78
C ASN A 303 -15.25 -5.27 14.79
N ALA A 304 -15.39 -6.60 14.77
CA ALA A 304 -16.16 -7.32 15.79
C ALA A 304 -15.62 -7.12 17.20
N ALA A 305 -14.29 -7.14 17.37
CA ALA A 305 -13.63 -6.89 18.66
C ALA A 305 -13.85 -5.46 19.15
N SER A 306 -13.77 -4.48 18.26
CA SER A 306 -14.09 -3.08 18.54
C SER A 306 -15.54 -2.93 19.01
N GLU A 307 -16.49 -3.55 18.32
CA GLU A 307 -17.91 -3.46 18.67
C GLU A 307 -18.25 -4.23 19.94
N LEU A 308 -17.61 -5.37 20.20
CA LEU A 308 -17.72 -6.08 21.48
C LEU A 308 -17.25 -5.20 22.65
N ALA A 309 -16.10 -4.54 22.50
CA ALA A 309 -15.57 -3.61 23.49
C ALA A 309 -16.47 -2.37 23.66
N ARG A 310 -17.04 -1.85 22.57
CA ARG A 310 -17.95 -0.69 22.59
C ARG A 310 -19.20 -0.92 23.42
N LEU A 311 -19.67 -2.16 23.58
CA LEU A 311 -20.79 -2.49 24.47
C LEU A 311 -20.55 -2.08 25.94
N LYS A 312 -19.29 -1.83 26.33
CA LYS A 312 -18.95 -1.23 27.64
C LYS A 312 -19.51 0.18 27.85
N LEU A 313 -19.87 0.88 26.77
CA LEU A 313 -20.66 2.13 26.83
C LEU A 313 -21.94 1.95 27.68
N TYR A 314 -22.54 0.77 27.67
CA TYR A 314 -23.79 0.47 28.36
C TYR A 314 -23.58 -0.06 29.79
N ASN A 315 -22.75 0.62 30.58
CA ASN A 315 -22.49 0.24 31.97
C ASN A 315 -23.79 0.14 32.80
N GLY A 316 -23.90 -0.90 33.63
CA GLY A 316 -25.09 -1.22 34.42
C GLY A 316 -26.23 -1.92 33.65
N ALA A 317 -26.09 -2.16 32.35
CA ALA A 317 -27.08 -2.87 31.55
C ALA A 317 -27.03 -4.40 31.79
N ALA A 318 -28.09 -5.11 31.39
CA ALA A 318 -28.20 -6.56 31.60
C ALA A 318 -27.04 -7.34 30.93
N ILE A 319 -26.48 -6.82 29.85
CA ILE A 319 -25.40 -7.44 29.08
C ILE A 319 -24.01 -7.35 29.75
N GLN A 320 -23.83 -6.52 30.78
CA GLN A 320 -22.51 -6.16 31.30
C GLN A 320 -21.65 -7.38 31.67
N GLU A 321 -22.18 -8.34 32.43
CA GLU A 321 -21.42 -9.53 32.85
C GLU A 321 -20.98 -10.39 31.66
N SER A 322 -21.84 -10.52 30.64
CA SER A 322 -21.49 -11.23 29.42
C SER A 322 -20.42 -10.50 28.62
N VAL A 323 -20.48 -9.16 28.52
CA VAL A 323 -19.46 -8.36 27.82
C VAL A 323 -18.11 -8.53 28.52
N ASP A 324 -18.07 -8.43 29.84
CA ASP A 324 -16.85 -8.58 30.64
C ASP A 324 -16.22 -9.96 30.48
N THR A 325 -17.06 -11.00 30.45
CA THR A 325 -16.62 -12.39 30.23
C THR A 325 -16.00 -12.57 28.84
N GLN A 326 -16.65 -12.06 27.79
CA GLN A 326 -16.17 -12.21 26.42
C GLN A 326 -14.89 -11.39 26.17
N LEU A 327 -14.78 -10.17 26.70
CA LEU A 327 -13.56 -9.36 26.59
C LEU A 327 -12.38 -10.00 27.33
N THR A 328 -12.61 -10.54 28.53
CA THR A 328 -11.55 -11.27 29.27
C THR A 328 -11.05 -12.48 28.47
N ALA A 329 -11.96 -13.22 27.82
CA ALA A 329 -11.59 -14.34 26.96
C ALA A 329 -10.81 -13.89 25.72
N LEU A 330 -11.19 -12.76 25.11
CA LEU A 330 -10.49 -12.16 23.96
C LEU A 330 -9.05 -11.78 24.33
N PHE A 331 -8.86 -11.02 25.41
CA PHE A 331 -7.53 -10.58 25.85
C PHE A 331 -6.64 -11.74 26.35
N SER A 332 -7.24 -12.86 26.76
CA SER A 332 -6.49 -14.08 27.11
C SER A 332 -6.09 -14.92 25.89
N ARG A 333 -6.76 -14.74 24.75
CA ARG A 333 -6.52 -15.51 23.52
C ARG A 333 -5.48 -14.86 22.62
N TYR A 334 -5.54 -13.54 22.49
CA TYR A 334 -4.68 -12.78 21.61
C TYR A 334 -3.60 -12.05 22.39
N ASN A 335 -2.53 -11.65 21.70
CA ASN A 335 -1.45 -10.87 22.29
C ASN A 335 -1.49 -9.45 21.76
N SER A 336 -1.01 -8.47 22.54
CA SER A 336 -0.87 -7.09 22.08
C SER A 336 0.14 -6.91 20.94
N TYR A 337 1.04 -7.90 20.76
CA TYR A 337 2.03 -7.95 19.70
C TYR A 337 2.16 -9.40 19.20
N GLY A 338 2.11 -9.62 17.88
CA GLY A 338 2.15 -10.95 17.27
C GLY A 338 0.75 -11.52 17.03
N PHE A 339 0.51 -12.78 17.42
CA PHE A 339 -0.73 -13.46 17.05
C PHE A 339 -2.00 -12.73 17.52
N GLY A 340 -2.79 -12.25 16.55
CA GLY A 340 -4.05 -11.53 16.76
C GLY A 340 -3.90 -10.12 17.34
N ASP A 341 -2.74 -9.49 17.17
CA ASP A 341 -2.45 -8.13 17.61
C ASP A 341 -3.50 -7.11 17.17
N GLY A 342 -3.95 -7.13 15.92
CA GLY A 342 -4.99 -6.21 15.44
C GLY A 342 -6.29 -6.34 16.21
N VAL A 343 -6.70 -7.57 16.52
CA VAL A 343 -7.92 -7.87 17.30
C VAL A 343 -7.77 -7.39 18.74
N TRP A 344 -6.62 -7.68 19.34
CA TRP A 344 -6.30 -7.29 20.70
C TRP A 344 -6.25 -5.77 20.86
N LEU A 345 -5.52 -5.08 19.97
CA LEU A 345 -5.32 -3.63 20.01
C LEU A 345 -6.62 -2.87 19.79
N ALA A 346 -7.46 -3.33 18.85
CA ALA A 346 -8.75 -2.69 18.60
C ALA A 346 -9.72 -2.83 19.78
N ALA A 347 -9.75 -4.00 20.43
CA ALA A 347 -10.51 -4.19 21.66
C ALA A 347 -9.96 -3.32 22.81
N ALA A 348 -8.63 -3.24 22.97
CA ALA A 348 -7.99 -2.46 24.02
C ALA A 348 -8.23 -0.95 23.86
N ASP A 349 -8.10 -0.42 22.64
CA ASP A 349 -8.34 1.00 22.32
C ASP A 349 -9.75 1.42 22.74
N VAL A 350 -10.77 0.63 22.37
CA VAL A 350 -12.16 0.93 22.72
C VAL A 350 -12.47 0.64 24.19
N ALA A 351 -11.97 -0.47 24.76
CA ALA A 351 -12.26 -0.85 26.13
C ALA A 351 -11.67 0.16 27.13
N THR A 352 -10.45 0.64 26.90
CA THR A 352 -9.80 1.63 27.78
C THR A 352 -10.49 3.00 27.76
N TYR A 353 -11.25 3.31 26.70
CA TYR A 353 -12.08 4.51 26.65
C TYR A 353 -13.33 4.41 27.54
N TYR A 354 -13.96 3.22 27.63
CA TYR A 354 -15.24 3.03 28.32
C TYR A 354 -15.14 2.27 29.67
N ALA A 355 -13.99 1.71 30.01
CA ALA A 355 -13.78 0.88 31.19
C ALA A 355 -12.38 1.06 31.79
N ASP A 356 -12.23 0.69 33.07
CA ASP A 356 -10.94 0.66 33.73
C ASP A 356 -10.07 -0.46 33.12
N CYS A 357 -8.89 -0.10 32.60
CA CYS A 357 -7.92 -1.05 32.03
C CYS A 357 -7.51 -2.14 33.02
N GLY A 358 -7.56 -1.85 34.32
CA GLY A 358 -7.20 -2.79 35.38
C GLY A 358 -8.17 -3.97 35.47
N GLN A 359 -9.42 -3.78 35.03
CA GLN A 359 -10.44 -4.83 34.96
C GLN A 359 -9.98 -6.00 34.07
N PHE A 360 -9.26 -5.71 32.99
CA PHE A 360 -8.82 -6.68 32.00
C PHE A 360 -7.31 -6.97 32.05
N GLY A 361 -6.58 -6.31 32.96
CA GLY A 361 -5.12 -6.45 33.05
C GLY A 361 -4.37 -5.86 31.84
N ILE A 362 -4.95 -4.85 31.17
CA ILE A 362 -4.42 -4.27 29.93
C ILE A 362 -3.84 -2.87 30.13
N CYS A 363 -3.63 -2.41 31.36
CA CYS A 363 -3.04 -1.10 31.60
C CYS A 363 -1.59 -1.03 31.09
N ASN A 364 -1.18 0.14 30.60
CA ASN A 364 0.18 0.41 30.07
C ASN A 364 0.58 -0.46 28.87
N PHE A 365 -0.38 -1.05 28.16
CA PHE A 365 -0.09 -1.89 27.00
C PHE A 365 0.65 -1.13 25.89
N ASP A 366 0.42 0.18 25.78
CA ASP A 366 1.07 1.09 24.85
C ASP A 366 2.59 1.12 25.05
N LYS A 367 3.06 1.20 26.29
CA LYS A 367 4.50 1.17 26.61
C LYS A 367 5.13 -0.20 26.38
N GLU A 368 4.42 -1.27 26.74
CA GLU A 368 4.89 -2.63 26.47
C GLU A 368 4.97 -2.88 24.96
N LEU A 369 3.96 -2.42 24.22
CA LEU A 369 3.88 -2.51 22.77
C LEU A 369 5.02 -1.72 22.12
N GLU A 370 5.25 -0.48 22.54
CA GLU A 370 6.36 0.35 22.05
C GLU A 370 7.70 -0.38 22.20
N SER A 371 7.98 -0.99 23.36
CA SER A 371 9.23 -1.70 23.60
C SER A 371 9.41 -2.96 22.74
N LYS A 372 8.31 -3.62 22.37
CA LYS A 372 8.32 -4.84 21.54
C LYS A 372 8.38 -4.50 20.05
N VAL A 373 7.55 -3.54 19.63
CA VAL A 373 7.45 -3.12 18.23
C VAL A 373 8.67 -2.32 17.82
N LEU A 374 9.16 -1.37 18.62
CA LEU A 374 10.31 -0.54 18.30
C LEU A 374 11.57 -1.01 19.04
N SER A 375 11.84 -2.31 18.91
CA SER A 375 12.87 -3.01 19.70
C SER A 375 14.31 -2.73 19.24
N GLN A 376 14.52 -2.42 17.96
CA GLN A 376 15.84 -2.07 17.42
C GLN A 376 16.20 -0.65 17.82
N GLN A 377 17.38 -0.46 18.40
CA GLN A 377 17.89 0.85 18.84
C GLN A 377 19.20 1.13 18.11
N HIS A 378 19.36 2.31 17.55
CA HIS A 378 20.56 2.72 16.84
C HIS A 378 20.85 4.21 17.05
N SER A 379 22.11 4.57 17.31
CA SER A 379 22.53 5.96 17.46
C SER A 379 23.32 6.36 16.22
N CYS A 380 22.77 7.27 15.41
CA CYS A 380 23.48 7.81 14.24
C CYS A 380 24.51 8.85 14.70
N SER A 381 24.10 9.74 15.61
CA SER A 381 24.92 10.83 16.15
C SER A 381 24.41 11.20 17.57
N ASP A 382 24.96 12.28 18.14
CA ASP A 382 24.42 12.87 19.37
C ASP A 382 23.03 13.50 19.16
N THR A 383 22.71 13.91 17.92
CA THR A 383 21.48 14.63 17.54
C THR A 383 20.42 13.74 16.89
N ILE A 384 20.75 12.51 16.49
CA ILE A 384 19.84 11.61 15.76
C ILE A 384 19.92 10.20 16.36
N LYS A 385 18.77 9.68 16.79
CA LYS A 385 18.60 8.30 17.27
C LYS A 385 17.46 7.63 16.53
N ILE A 386 17.64 6.36 16.18
CA ILE A 386 16.64 5.53 15.52
C ILE A 386 16.15 4.45 16.48
N ARG A 387 14.82 4.32 16.56
CA ARG A 387 14.10 3.15 17.04
C ARG A 387 13.38 2.53 15.86
N ALA A 388 13.59 1.25 15.60
CA ALA A 388 12.98 0.58 14.46
C ALA A 388 12.36 -0.76 14.86
N GLN A 389 11.35 -1.16 14.10
CA GLN A 389 10.77 -2.49 14.23
C GLN A 389 11.65 -3.54 13.57
N ALA A 390 12.03 -3.29 12.34
CA ALA A 390 13.01 -4.06 11.63
C ALA A 390 13.61 -3.19 10.51
N LEU A 391 14.89 -2.87 10.63
CA LEU A 391 15.69 -2.34 9.53
C LEU A 391 16.98 -3.15 9.42
N THR A 392 17.42 -3.38 8.19
CA THR A 392 18.74 -3.98 7.93
C THR A 392 19.85 -3.02 8.33
N ALA A 393 21.07 -3.54 8.50
CA ALA A 393 22.24 -2.70 8.79
C ALA A 393 22.52 -1.67 7.67
N GLN A 394 22.25 -2.03 6.42
CA GLN A 394 22.38 -1.13 5.27
C GLN A 394 21.33 -0.02 5.32
N GLN A 395 20.06 -0.35 5.58
CA GLN A 395 18.99 0.65 5.73
C GLN A 395 19.26 1.61 6.88
N LEU A 396 19.74 1.12 8.03
CA LEU A 396 20.14 1.98 9.15
C LEU A 396 21.27 2.93 8.75
N THR A 397 22.30 2.40 8.10
CA THR A 397 23.45 3.20 7.65
C THR A 397 23.02 4.27 6.65
N SER A 398 22.21 3.90 5.66
CA SER A 398 21.66 4.81 4.65
C SER A 398 20.79 5.89 5.31
N ALA A 399 19.86 5.53 6.20
CA ALA A 399 19.02 6.49 6.91
C ALA A 399 19.83 7.50 7.73
N CYS A 400 20.87 7.03 8.44
CA CYS A 400 21.77 7.92 9.18
C CYS A 400 22.52 8.88 8.24
N GLN A 401 23.08 8.37 7.14
CA GLN A 401 23.84 9.18 6.18
C GLN A 401 22.96 10.23 5.48
N THR A 402 21.74 9.85 5.11
CA THR A 402 20.73 10.76 4.52
C THR A 402 20.42 11.90 5.48
N MET A 403 20.03 11.60 6.73
CA MET A 403 19.71 12.66 7.70
C MET A 403 20.93 13.52 8.05
N GLU A 404 22.13 12.94 8.16
CA GLU A 404 23.35 13.72 8.43
C GLU A 404 23.66 14.70 7.27
N ALA A 405 23.50 14.26 6.02
CA ALA A 405 23.65 15.10 4.85
C ALA A 405 22.58 16.22 4.81
N GLU A 406 21.34 15.86 5.12
CA GLU A 406 20.20 16.79 5.21
C GLU A 406 20.44 17.87 6.29
N GLU A 407 20.89 17.49 7.48
CA GLU A 407 21.23 18.41 8.58
C GLU A 407 22.33 19.40 8.15
N GLY A 408 23.39 18.86 7.54
CA GLY A 408 24.49 19.67 7.01
C GLY A 408 24.02 20.68 5.96
N ARG A 409 23.15 20.23 5.06
CA ARG A 409 22.54 21.07 4.01
C ARG A 409 21.67 22.16 4.59
N PHE A 410 20.75 21.83 5.49
CA PHE A 410 19.88 22.78 6.18
C PHE A 410 20.68 23.90 6.85
N HIS A 411 21.69 23.53 7.66
CA HIS A 411 22.48 24.51 8.39
C HIS A 411 23.30 25.42 7.48
N THR A 412 23.80 24.89 6.36
CA THR A 412 24.59 25.64 5.38
C THR A 412 23.69 26.59 4.59
N MET A 413 22.57 26.10 4.07
CA MET A 413 21.64 26.90 3.26
C MET A 413 21.04 28.03 4.09
N LEU A 414 20.63 27.77 5.34
CA LEU A 414 19.96 28.78 6.15
C LEU A 414 20.91 29.53 7.11
N GLU A 415 22.23 29.34 7.03
CA GLU A 415 23.22 30.01 7.90
C GLU A 415 22.85 29.99 9.41
N THR A 416 22.28 28.88 9.87
CA THR A 416 21.73 28.76 11.23
C THR A 416 22.79 28.83 12.34
N GLY A 417 24.05 28.59 12.00
CA GLY A 417 25.15 28.44 12.96
C GLY A 417 24.98 27.27 13.93
N ARG A 418 24.04 26.34 13.68
CA ARG A 418 23.64 25.26 14.60
C ARG A 418 23.22 25.79 15.98
N LEU A 419 22.65 26.99 16.05
CA LEU A 419 22.18 27.61 17.29
C LEU A 419 20.66 27.42 17.42
N PRO A 420 20.17 26.58 18.35
CA PRO A 420 18.73 26.43 18.58
C PRO A 420 18.06 27.78 18.89
N VAL A 421 16.75 27.83 18.71
CA VAL A 421 15.94 28.95 19.22
C VAL A 421 15.98 29.00 20.75
N ALA A 422 15.61 30.15 21.32
CA ALA A 422 15.51 30.24 22.77
C ALA A 422 14.44 29.29 23.30
N ASP A 423 14.67 28.74 24.49
CA ASP A 423 13.76 27.86 25.21
C ASP A 423 13.42 26.52 24.52
N ASP A 424 14.20 26.10 23.52
CA ASP A 424 14.21 24.72 23.02
C ASP A 424 15.29 23.89 23.74
N ASN A 425 14.84 22.90 24.50
CA ASN A 425 15.65 21.97 25.28
C ASN A 425 15.73 20.57 24.66
N ASN A 426 15.23 20.36 23.45
CA ASN A 426 15.49 19.11 22.75
C ASN A 426 17.01 18.92 22.62
N ASP A 427 17.49 17.68 22.66
CA ASP A 427 18.91 17.38 22.45
C ASP A 427 19.13 16.53 21.18
N PHE A 428 18.12 15.76 20.79
CA PHE A 428 18.13 14.86 19.65
C PHE A 428 16.72 14.63 19.12
N LEU A 429 16.64 14.22 17.85
CA LEU A 429 15.42 13.66 17.27
C LEU A 429 15.38 12.15 17.49
N GLN A 430 14.25 11.67 18.02
CA GLN A 430 13.93 10.25 18.06
C GLN A 430 13.16 9.84 16.80
N VAL A 431 13.82 9.16 15.88
CA VAL A 431 13.20 8.61 14.67
C VAL A 431 12.65 7.23 14.97
N ASN A 432 11.37 6.99 14.67
CA ASN A 432 10.63 5.77 14.98
C ASN A 432 10.11 5.14 13.69
N ILE A 433 10.63 3.97 13.33
CA ILE A 433 10.43 3.38 12.01
C ILE A 433 9.74 2.04 12.13
N PHE A 434 8.49 1.97 11.65
CA PHE A 434 7.73 0.74 11.53
C PHE A 434 8.16 -0.03 10.27
N ASN A 435 8.02 -1.35 10.30
CA ASN A 435 8.49 -2.22 9.22
C ASN A 435 7.67 -2.08 7.91
N SER A 436 6.46 -1.55 8.00
CA SER A 436 5.59 -1.35 6.84
C SER A 436 4.51 -0.33 7.11
N SER A 437 3.83 0.14 6.06
CA SER A 437 2.62 0.98 6.19
C SER A 437 1.50 0.26 6.97
N ALA A 438 1.40 -1.07 6.88
CA ALA A 438 0.42 -1.85 7.63
C ALA A 438 0.74 -1.83 9.14
N ASP A 439 2.00 -2.02 9.50
CA ASP A 439 2.46 -1.95 10.89
C ASP A 439 2.37 -0.52 11.45
N TYR A 440 2.66 0.49 10.64
CA TYR A 440 2.43 1.89 10.99
C TYR A 440 0.96 2.14 11.35
N LYS A 441 0.03 1.76 10.47
CA LYS A 441 -1.42 1.89 10.70
C LYS A 441 -1.88 1.15 11.95
N LYS A 442 -1.29 -0.03 12.21
CA LYS A 442 -1.65 -0.88 13.35
C LYS A 442 -1.10 -0.34 14.67
N TYR A 443 0.19 -0.04 14.74
CA TYR A 443 0.90 0.20 15.99
C TYR A 443 1.16 1.68 16.28
N ALA A 444 1.36 2.52 15.27
CA ALA A 444 1.71 3.93 15.51
C ALA A 444 0.55 4.68 16.17
N LYS A 445 -0.70 4.42 15.77
CA LYS A 445 -1.89 4.92 16.46
C LYS A 445 -1.91 4.47 17.93
N ALA A 446 -1.60 3.21 18.21
CA ALA A 446 -1.65 2.66 19.56
C ALA A 446 -0.56 3.26 20.47
N ILE A 447 0.66 3.44 19.95
CA ILE A 447 1.84 3.92 20.69
C ILE A 447 1.84 5.45 20.81
N PHE A 448 1.72 6.16 19.69
CA PHE A 448 1.91 7.62 19.62
C PHE A 448 0.61 8.42 19.65
N LYS A 449 -0.56 7.75 19.57
CA LYS A 449 -1.89 8.39 19.54
C LYS A 449 -2.08 9.34 18.36
N ILE A 450 -1.59 8.91 17.20
CA ILE A 450 -1.58 9.71 15.97
C ILE A 450 -2.55 9.19 14.90
N SER A 451 -2.96 10.08 14.00
CA SER A 451 -3.50 9.66 12.69
C SER A 451 -2.39 8.99 11.88
N THR A 452 -2.72 7.89 11.21
CA THR A 452 -1.81 7.11 10.36
C THR A 452 -2.18 7.18 8.89
N ASP A 453 -3.06 8.11 8.51
CA ASP A 453 -3.41 8.40 7.11
C ASP A 453 -2.46 9.46 6.53
N ASN A 454 -1.17 9.19 6.64
CA ASN A 454 -0.06 10.04 6.20
C ASN A 454 1.17 9.16 5.97
N GLY A 455 2.20 9.75 5.36
CA GLY A 455 3.47 9.08 5.05
C GLY A 455 4.41 8.91 6.24
N GLY A 456 4.11 9.60 7.34
CA GLY A 456 4.97 9.82 8.48
C GLY A 456 4.55 11.13 9.13
N MET A 457 5.05 11.39 10.33
CA MET A 457 4.70 12.60 11.05
C MET A 457 5.77 13.00 12.06
N TYR A 458 6.18 14.26 11.98
CA TYR A 458 6.94 14.92 13.04
C TYR A 458 6.04 15.37 14.21
N LEU A 459 6.43 14.93 15.41
CA LEU A 459 5.85 15.19 16.71
C LEU A 459 6.86 16.00 17.54
N GLU A 460 6.77 17.32 17.48
CA GLU A 460 7.67 18.20 18.23
C GLU A 460 7.50 18.09 19.76
N GLY A 461 6.25 17.98 20.21
CA GLY A 461 5.92 18.05 21.64
C GLY A 461 6.05 19.48 22.18
N ASN A 462 6.54 19.62 23.41
CA ASN A 462 6.79 20.93 24.02
C ASN A 462 8.31 21.13 24.18
N PRO A 463 8.97 21.88 23.29
CA PRO A 463 10.43 22.04 23.30
C PRO A 463 10.96 22.72 24.58
N SER A 464 10.11 23.45 25.32
CA SER A 464 10.48 24.06 26.60
C SER A 464 10.48 23.10 27.79
N ASP A 465 9.94 21.89 27.66
CA ASP A 465 10.07 20.85 28.68
C ASP A 465 11.40 20.10 28.51
N VAL A 466 12.19 20.03 29.58
CA VAL A 466 13.48 19.32 29.62
C VAL A 466 13.35 17.79 29.44
N ASN A 467 12.13 17.24 29.60
CA ASN A 467 11.85 15.83 29.37
C ASN A 467 11.20 15.58 28.00
N ASN A 468 11.07 16.61 27.17
CA ASN A 468 10.53 16.48 25.83
C ASN A 468 11.44 15.58 24.99
N VAL A 469 10.82 14.76 24.16
CA VAL A 469 11.51 14.01 23.11
C VAL A 469 10.78 14.33 21.81
N ALA A 470 11.42 15.12 20.96
CA ALA A 470 10.97 15.31 19.59
C ALA A 470 10.98 13.94 18.89
N ASN A 471 9.86 13.56 18.28
CA ASN A 471 9.72 12.27 17.61
C ASN A 471 9.41 12.47 16.13
N PHE A 472 10.11 11.76 15.27
CA PHE A 472 9.65 11.51 13.90
C PHE A 472 9.12 10.08 13.85
N VAL A 473 7.91 9.89 13.34
CA VAL A 473 7.27 8.57 13.27
C VAL A 473 6.95 8.25 11.81
N ALA A 474 7.50 7.16 11.29
CA ALA A 474 7.34 6.78 9.88
C ALA A 474 7.43 5.27 9.68
N TYR A 475 7.41 4.84 8.43
CA TYR A 475 7.56 3.45 8.05
C TYR A 475 8.52 3.26 6.89
N GLU A 476 9.07 2.05 6.83
CA GLU A 476 9.81 1.55 5.69
C GLU A 476 8.89 1.47 4.46
N ALA A 477 9.23 2.19 3.40
CA ALA A 477 8.48 2.18 2.16
C ALA A 477 9.03 1.13 1.23
N SER A 478 8.38 -0.04 1.24
CA SER A 478 8.79 -1.20 0.46
C SER A 478 8.72 -1.03 -1.07
N TYR A 479 8.24 0.10 -1.54
CA TYR A 479 8.10 0.49 -2.94
C TYR A 479 9.03 1.64 -3.33
N ALA A 480 9.78 2.18 -2.37
CA ALA A 480 10.69 3.30 -2.60
C ALA A 480 12.05 2.79 -3.14
N LYS A 481 12.76 3.70 -3.82
CA LYS A 481 14.04 3.41 -4.50
C LYS A 481 15.10 2.90 -3.51
N PRO A 482 16.17 2.21 -3.99
CA PRO A 482 17.28 1.77 -3.16
C PRO A 482 17.97 2.87 -2.32
N ASP A 483 17.73 4.15 -2.62
CA ASP A 483 18.32 5.27 -1.89
C ASP A 483 17.33 5.97 -0.94
N HIS A 484 16.07 5.54 -0.85
CA HIS A 484 15.01 6.15 -0.02
C HIS A 484 14.15 5.08 0.68
N TYR A 485 14.74 4.32 1.60
CA TYR A 485 14.04 3.20 2.25
C TYR A 485 12.91 3.61 3.21
N ILE A 486 12.88 4.86 3.66
CA ILE A 486 11.88 5.38 4.62
C ILE A 486 11.11 6.48 3.93
N TRP A 487 9.79 6.36 3.92
CA TRP A 487 8.94 7.34 3.25
C TRP A 487 9.07 8.72 3.90
N ASN A 488 9.25 9.76 3.08
CA ASN A 488 9.34 11.17 3.49
C ASN A 488 10.43 11.49 4.52
N LEU A 489 11.48 10.67 4.67
CA LEU A 489 12.52 10.86 5.68
C LEU A 489 13.17 12.24 5.63
N GLU A 490 13.63 12.66 4.44
CA GLU A 490 14.31 13.92 4.19
C GLU A 490 13.40 15.11 4.52
N HIS A 491 12.16 15.07 4.02
CA HIS A 491 11.16 16.11 4.25
C HIS A 491 10.83 16.28 5.74
N GLU A 492 10.49 15.19 6.42
CA GLU A 492 10.06 15.25 7.83
C GLU A 492 11.21 15.59 8.77
N TYR A 493 12.45 15.23 8.41
CA TYR A 493 13.60 15.64 9.18
C TYR A 493 13.82 17.15 9.13
N VAL A 494 13.49 17.81 8.02
CA VAL A 494 13.56 19.27 7.94
C VAL A 494 12.54 19.95 8.85
N HIS A 495 11.35 19.37 9.09
CA HIS A 495 10.40 19.93 10.07
C HIS A 495 10.99 20.00 11.48
N TYR A 496 11.74 18.98 11.91
CA TYR A 496 12.49 19.02 13.17
C TYR A 496 13.53 20.14 13.18
N LEU A 497 14.27 20.32 12.08
CA LEU A 497 15.30 21.35 11.98
C LEU A 497 14.69 22.76 11.94
N ASP A 498 13.57 22.97 11.24
CA ASP A 498 12.85 24.24 11.18
C ASP A 498 12.32 24.65 12.56
N GLY A 499 11.63 23.73 13.26
CA GLY A 499 11.15 23.95 14.63
C GLY A 499 12.28 24.27 15.61
N ARG A 500 13.39 23.53 15.53
CA ARG A 500 14.52 23.71 16.45
C ARG A 500 15.36 24.97 16.20
N PHE A 501 15.56 25.34 14.94
CA PHE A 501 16.54 26.36 14.57
C PHE A 501 15.90 27.63 14.01
N ASP A 502 14.67 27.63 13.53
CA ASP A 502 14.11 28.78 12.81
C ASP A 502 12.81 29.31 13.40
N LEU A 503 12.02 28.49 14.08
CA LEU A 503 10.73 28.87 14.66
C LEU A 503 10.78 28.84 16.19
N TYR A 504 10.37 29.92 16.87
CA TYR A 504 10.31 29.92 18.32
C TYR A 504 9.02 29.23 18.84
N GLY A 505 9.19 28.35 19.82
CA GLY A 505 8.10 27.70 20.56
C GLY A 505 7.72 26.35 19.96
N ASP A 506 6.60 25.79 20.42
CA ASP A 506 6.02 24.59 19.80
C ASP A 506 5.31 24.93 18.47
N PHE A 507 4.87 23.89 17.76
CA PHE A 507 4.08 23.98 16.53
C PHE A 507 2.91 24.98 16.56
N ASN A 508 2.29 25.23 17.72
CA ASN A 508 1.16 26.16 17.86
C ASN A 508 1.57 27.58 18.28
N ALA A 509 2.86 27.82 18.56
CA ALA A 509 3.38 29.13 18.91
C ALA A 509 3.22 30.21 17.82
N PRO A 510 3.28 29.90 16.50
CA PRO A 510 3.02 30.87 15.45
C PRO A 510 1.61 31.48 15.54
N THR A 511 1.54 32.82 15.60
CA THR A 511 0.25 33.56 15.63
C THR A 511 -0.17 34.09 14.26
N LYS A 512 0.56 33.71 13.21
CA LYS A 512 0.42 34.16 11.82
C LYS A 512 0.59 32.97 10.87
N PRO A 513 0.05 33.02 9.64
CA PRO A 513 0.25 31.98 8.65
C PRO A 513 1.75 31.74 8.40
N ILE A 514 2.21 30.51 8.62
CA ILE A 514 3.61 30.09 8.47
C ILE A 514 3.74 28.80 7.65
N VAL A 515 2.62 28.13 7.33
CA VAL A 515 2.60 26.80 6.68
C VAL A 515 3.36 26.79 5.36
N TRP A 516 3.26 27.86 4.56
CA TRP A 516 4.00 27.97 3.30
C TRP A 516 5.53 27.89 3.48
N TRP A 517 6.03 28.40 4.61
CA TRP A 517 7.44 28.35 4.96
C TRP A 517 7.79 26.95 5.44
N SER A 518 7.10 26.42 6.46
CA SER A 518 7.48 25.12 7.04
C SER A 518 7.39 23.98 6.02
N GLU A 519 6.31 23.91 5.23
CA GLU A 519 6.20 22.90 4.16
C GLU A 519 7.13 23.22 2.98
N GLY A 520 7.22 24.49 2.60
CA GLY A 520 8.06 24.91 1.47
C GLY A 520 9.55 24.72 1.72
N VAL A 521 10.03 24.94 2.95
CA VAL A 521 11.43 24.77 3.33
C VAL A 521 11.79 23.30 3.47
N ALA A 522 10.86 22.47 3.99
CA ALA A 522 11.00 21.02 3.97
C ALA A 522 11.12 20.48 2.54
N GLU A 523 10.22 20.89 1.64
CA GLU A 523 10.27 20.51 0.23
C GLU A 523 11.52 21.03 -0.47
N TYR A 524 11.94 22.28 -0.20
CA TYR A 524 13.09 22.87 -0.90
C TYR A 524 14.41 22.28 -0.43
N ILE A 525 14.56 22.03 0.85
CA ILE A 525 15.79 21.43 1.37
C ILE A 525 15.86 19.97 0.95
N ALA A 526 14.76 19.21 0.97
CA ALA A 526 14.73 17.81 0.52
C ALA A 526 14.98 17.64 -0.98
N ASN A 527 14.39 18.47 -1.83
CA ASN A 527 14.43 18.28 -3.29
C ASN A 527 15.42 19.22 -4.02
N LEU A 528 15.89 20.30 -3.37
CA LEU A 528 16.67 21.36 -4.01
C LEU A 528 16.02 21.85 -5.31
N ASN A 529 16.66 21.65 -6.45
CA ASN A 529 16.16 22.07 -7.76
C ASN A 529 15.37 20.96 -8.48
N ASP A 530 15.36 19.73 -7.94
CA ASP A 530 14.75 18.53 -8.53
C ASP A 530 13.31 18.32 -8.03
N ASN A 531 12.44 19.31 -8.27
CA ASN A 531 11.00 19.18 -8.00
C ASN A 531 10.19 19.50 -9.27
N GLN A 532 10.22 18.56 -10.21
CA GLN A 532 9.52 18.72 -11.50
C GLN A 532 8.00 18.87 -11.31
N ALA A 533 7.42 18.22 -10.29
CA ALA A 533 5.99 18.33 -10.01
C ALA A 533 5.59 19.77 -9.67
N ALA A 534 6.41 20.51 -8.92
CA ALA A 534 6.18 21.93 -8.67
C ALA A 534 6.30 22.78 -9.95
N ILE A 535 7.30 22.49 -10.79
CA ILE A 535 7.46 23.19 -12.09
C ILE A 535 6.26 22.94 -13.01
N ASP A 536 5.73 21.72 -13.02
CA ASP A 536 4.57 21.35 -13.85
C ASP A 536 3.30 22.10 -13.43
N THR A 537 3.11 22.40 -12.14
CA THR A 537 1.97 23.22 -11.66
C THR A 537 1.98 24.66 -12.17
N ILE A 538 3.13 25.18 -12.60
CA ILE A 538 3.19 26.49 -13.27
C ILE A 538 2.47 26.42 -14.63
N LYS A 539 2.47 25.25 -15.28
CA LYS A 539 1.97 25.05 -16.66
C LYS A 539 0.51 24.61 -16.73
N ASP A 540 -0.02 23.98 -15.67
CA ASP A 540 -1.37 23.40 -15.67
C ASP A 540 -2.51 24.39 -15.36
N GLY A 541 -2.16 25.62 -14.95
CA GLY A 541 -3.10 26.71 -14.67
C GLY A 541 -3.37 26.96 -13.19
N SER A 542 -2.79 26.17 -12.28
CA SER A 542 -2.93 26.27 -10.82
C SER A 542 -2.03 27.36 -10.22
N VAL A 543 -2.07 28.58 -10.75
CA VAL A 543 -1.12 29.66 -10.42
C VAL A 543 -1.55 30.47 -9.20
N TYR A 544 -0.64 30.67 -8.24
CA TYR A 544 -0.87 31.49 -7.03
C TYR A 544 0.04 32.72 -6.97
N THR A 545 -0.48 33.80 -6.39
CA THR A 545 0.30 34.99 -6.04
C THR A 545 1.15 34.76 -4.79
N LEU A 546 2.21 35.55 -4.58
CA LEU A 546 2.99 35.51 -3.33
C LEU A 546 2.11 35.80 -2.10
N ALA A 547 1.10 36.67 -2.22
CA ALA A 547 0.16 36.94 -1.14
C ALA A 547 -0.69 35.71 -0.77
N GLU A 548 -1.12 34.95 -1.77
CA GLU A 548 -1.80 33.67 -1.55
C GLU A 548 -0.83 32.66 -0.94
N ILE A 549 0.37 32.49 -1.49
CA ILE A 549 1.36 31.57 -0.94
C ILE A 549 1.66 31.91 0.53
N PHE A 550 1.97 33.16 0.87
CA PHE A 550 2.30 33.56 2.24
C PHE A 550 1.13 33.47 3.24
N SER A 551 -0.12 33.43 2.75
CA SER A 551 -1.31 33.27 3.60
C SER A 551 -1.78 31.82 3.73
N THR A 552 -0.98 30.86 3.30
CA THR A 552 -1.33 29.43 3.33
C THR A 552 -1.53 28.92 4.76
N THR A 553 -2.58 28.12 4.92
CA THR A 553 -2.94 27.40 6.15
C THR A 553 -3.36 25.98 5.76
N TYR A 554 -3.49 25.08 6.74
CA TYR A 554 -4.05 23.74 6.49
C TYR A 554 -5.58 23.74 6.28
N ASP A 555 -6.26 24.88 6.48
CA ASP A 555 -7.71 24.99 6.27
C ASP A 555 -8.06 24.94 4.78
N GLY A 556 -9.08 24.15 4.42
CA GLY A 556 -9.55 24.02 3.03
C GLY A 556 -8.69 23.15 2.11
N PHE A 557 -7.65 22.51 2.67
CA PHE A 557 -6.69 21.57 2.05
C PHE A 557 -6.48 21.70 0.54
N ASP A 558 -5.52 22.54 0.16
CA ASP A 558 -5.02 22.72 -1.19
C ASP A 558 -3.57 22.21 -1.27
N GLN A 559 -3.41 20.95 -1.67
CA GLN A 559 -2.12 20.27 -1.66
C GLN A 559 -1.09 20.95 -2.58
N ASP A 560 -1.51 21.51 -3.71
CA ASP A 560 -0.59 22.20 -4.62
C ASP A 560 -0.10 23.50 -3.97
N ARG A 561 -1.01 24.28 -3.39
CA ARG A 561 -0.62 25.53 -2.71
C ARG A 561 0.31 25.28 -1.53
N ILE A 562 0.02 24.25 -0.72
CA ILE A 562 0.78 23.91 0.49
C ILE A 562 2.20 23.48 0.14
N TYR A 563 2.36 22.44 -0.67
CA TYR A 563 3.67 21.80 -0.88
C TYR A 563 4.40 22.39 -2.08
N ARG A 564 3.77 22.41 -3.25
CA ARG A 564 4.44 22.77 -4.51
C ARG A 564 4.67 24.27 -4.64
N TRP A 565 3.67 25.09 -4.32
CA TRP A 565 3.82 26.54 -4.35
C TRP A 565 4.52 27.09 -3.11
N GLY A 566 4.43 26.40 -1.96
CA GLY A 566 5.31 26.63 -0.81
C GLY A 566 6.79 26.49 -1.21
N TYR A 567 7.14 25.36 -1.84
CA TYR A 567 8.47 25.11 -2.42
C TYR A 567 8.93 26.23 -3.36
N LEU A 568 8.09 26.63 -4.33
CA LEU A 568 8.43 27.69 -5.29
C LEU A 568 8.63 29.04 -4.59
N GLY A 569 7.82 29.36 -3.58
CA GLY A 569 7.95 30.59 -2.78
C GLY A 569 9.26 30.64 -2.00
N VAL A 570 9.62 29.54 -1.32
CA VAL A 570 10.88 29.43 -0.58
C VAL A 570 12.09 29.49 -1.52
N ARG A 571 12.08 28.69 -2.60
CA ARG A 571 13.16 28.67 -3.60
C ARG A 571 13.38 30.04 -4.24
N PHE A 572 12.30 30.73 -4.61
CA PHE A 572 12.41 32.08 -5.18
C PHE A 572 13.09 33.06 -4.21
N LEU A 573 12.65 33.11 -2.96
CA LEU A 573 13.26 33.99 -1.95
C LEU A 573 14.71 33.59 -1.68
N TYR A 574 15.02 32.30 -1.66
CA TYR A 574 16.39 31.83 -1.49
C TYR A 574 17.31 32.26 -2.64
N GLU A 575 16.90 32.03 -3.89
CA GLU A 575 17.71 32.32 -5.08
C GLU A 575 17.87 33.82 -5.35
N LYS A 576 16.86 34.64 -5.02
CA LYS A 576 16.80 36.06 -5.40
C LYS A 576 16.94 37.05 -4.24
N HIS A 577 16.48 36.67 -3.04
CA HIS A 577 16.29 37.58 -1.90
C HIS A 577 16.69 36.92 -0.57
N PHE A 578 17.86 36.26 -0.54
CA PHE A 578 18.30 35.49 0.62
C PHE A 578 18.45 36.35 1.91
N ASP A 579 18.77 37.63 1.77
CA ASP A 579 18.80 38.58 2.88
C ASP A 579 17.44 38.76 3.56
N GLU A 580 16.34 38.68 2.80
CA GLU A 580 14.98 38.70 3.32
C GLU A 580 14.64 37.39 4.05
N VAL A 581 15.17 36.24 3.60
CA VAL A 581 15.04 34.95 4.33
C VAL A 581 15.74 35.04 5.69
N LEU A 582 16.97 35.56 5.74
CA LEU A 582 17.70 35.75 7.00
C LEU A 582 16.97 36.69 7.97
N ALA A 583 16.42 37.80 7.46
CA ALA A 583 15.69 38.76 8.27
C ALA A 583 14.34 38.21 8.78
N MET A 584 13.63 37.44 7.96
CA MET A 584 12.42 36.73 8.36
C MET A 584 12.72 35.72 9.47
N ARG A 585 13.76 34.90 9.31
CA ARG A 585 14.19 33.94 10.33
C ARG A 585 14.56 34.61 11.65
N GLN A 586 15.20 35.78 11.61
CA GLN A 586 15.49 36.53 12.83
C GLN A 586 14.21 36.91 13.61
N GLU A 587 13.12 37.22 12.90
CA GLU A 587 11.83 37.58 13.49
C GLU A 587 11.12 36.36 14.08
N THR A 588 11.07 35.23 13.35
CA THR A 588 10.42 33.99 13.80
C THR A 588 11.14 33.35 14.98
N ARG A 589 12.48 33.35 14.98
CA ARG A 589 13.32 32.89 16.10
C ARG A 589 13.12 33.67 17.40
N GLN A 590 12.52 34.85 17.34
CA GLN A 590 12.23 35.72 18.51
C GLN A 590 10.74 35.81 18.82
N ALA A 591 9.90 34.96 18.21
CA ALA A 591 8.44 35.04 18.29
C ALA A 591 7.86 36.41 17.88
N ASN A 592 8.56 37.18 17.03
CA ASN A 592 8.11 38.50 16.58
C ASN A 592 7.18 38.38 15.36
N TRP A 593 6.07 37.69 15.56
CA TRP A 593 5.10 37.35 14.51
C TRP A 593 4.48 38.58 13.83
N ASN A 594 4.39 39.71 14.53
CA ASN A 594 3.90 40.96 13.93
C ASN A 594 4.89 41.55 12.94
N ALA A 595 6.20 41.52 13.25
CA ALA A 595 7.23 41.95 12.31
C ALA A 595 7.31 41.01 11.11
N TYR A 596 7.24 39.70 11.36
CA TYR A 596 7.14 38.67 10.34
C TYR A 596 5.97 38.93 9.37
N GLN A 597 4.75 39.15 9.88
CA GLN A 597 3.60 39.41 9.00
C GLN A 597 3.79 40.69 8.18
N ALA A 598 4.28 41.77 8.81
CA ALA A 598 4.53 43.02 8.12
C ALA A 598 5.60 42.86 7.02
N ARG A 599 6.56 41.95 7.21
CA ARG A 599 7.52 41.56 6.17
C ARG A 599 6.83 40.80 5.05
N MET A 600 6.06 39.75 5.35
CA MET A 600 5.36 38.97 4.32
C MET A 600 4.46 39.84 3.44
N ASP A 601 3.68 40.75 4.05
CA ASP A 601 2.82 41.70 3.33
C ASP A 601 3.65 42.60 2.39
N ARG A 602 4.82 43.07 2.86
CA ARG A 602 5.74 43.88 2.06
C ARG A 602 6.31 43.08 0.89
N LEU A 603 6.88 41.91 1.14
CA LEU A 603 7.52 41.06 0.12
C LEU A 603 6.52 40.64 -0.95
N ALA A 604 5.30 40.26 -0.54
CA ALA A 604 4.24 39.90 -1.46
C ALA A 604 3.94 41.03 -2.45
N SER A 605 3.88 42.28 -1.99
CA SER A 605 3.65 43.42 -2.88
C SER A 605 4.88 43.81 -3.71
N GLN A 606 6.07 43.72 -3.13
CA GLN A 606 7.31 44.21 -3.72
C GLN A 606 7.83 43.28 -4.82
N TYR A 607 7.73 41.97 -4.61
CA TYR A 607 8.37 40.97 -5.48
C TYR A 607 7.39 40.18 -6.35
N GLN A 608 6.09 40.49 -6.33
CA GLN A 608 5.09 39.74 -7.13
C GLN A 608 5.42 39.66 -8.62
N ALA A 609 5.81 40.77 -9.24
CA ALA A 609 6.09 40.82 -10.67
C ALA A 609 7.37 40.01 -11.01
N GLU A 610 8.37 40.07 -10.13
CA GLU A 610 9.62 39.33 -10.28
C GLU A 610 9.39 37.83 -10.10
N PHE A 611 8.58 37.42 -9.10
CA PHE A 611 8.22 36.03 -8.88
C PHE A 611 7.54 35.42 -10.11
N VAL A 612 6.57 36.12 -10.70
CA VAL A 612 5.90 35.66 -11.93
C VAL A 612 6.89 35.51 -13.08
N GLN A 613 7.80 36.47 -13.24
CA GLN A 613 8.84 36.38 -14.28
C GLN A 613 9.76 35.17 -14.04
N TRP A 614 10.23 34.99 -12.80
CA TRP A 614 11.08 33.87 -12.42
C TRP A 614 10.39 32.51 -12.65
N CYS A 615 9.11 32.36 -12.28
CA CYS A 615 8.33 31.15 -12.58
C CYS A 615 8.24 30.88 -14.08
N ASN A 616 8.04 31.91 -14.91
CA ASN A 616 7.98 31.73 -16.37
C ASN A 616 9.33 31.30 -16.95
N GLU A 617 10.45 31.87 -16.46
CA GLU A 617 11.81 31.48 -16.85
C GLU A 617 12.13 30.04 -16.43
N LEU A 618 11.73 29.65 -15.21
CA LEU A 618 11.88 28.29 -14.70
C LEU A 618 11.06 27.29 -15.53
N ALA A 619 9.79 27.60 -15.82
CA ALA A 619 8.92 26.75 -16.63
C ALA A 619 9.37 26.63 -18.10
N ALA A 620 10.06 27.66 -18.62
CA ALA A 620 10.68 27.66 -19.94
C ALA A 620 12.00 26.86 -20.02
N GLY A 621 12.49 26.35 -18.88
CA GLY A 621 13.66 25.47 -18.79
C GLY A 621 14.96 26.17 -19.20
N GLY A 622 15.38 27.20 -18.44
CA GLY A 622 16.63 27.94 -18.67
C GLY A 622 17.75 27.05 -19.24
N GLN A 623 18.45 27.51 -20.29
CA GLN A 623 19.23 26.63 -21.17
C GLN A 623 20.18 25.70 -20.40
N ASN A 624 19.77 24.43 -20.30
CA ASN A 624 20.62 23.32 -19.89
C ASN A 624 21.28 22.72 -21.14
N ASN A 625 22.60 22.60 -21.14
CA ASN A 625 23.38 22.05 -22.23
C ASN A 625 23.68 20.59 -21.92
N ALA A 626 23.35 19.69 -22.85
CA ALA A 626 23.59 18.26 -22.63
C ALA A 626 25.08 17.96 -22.34
N PRO A 627 25.38 17.00 -21.45
CA PRO A 627 26.74 16.61 -21.15
C PRO A 627 27.42 15.96 -22.35
N THR A 628 28.74 15.80 -22.32
CA THR A 628 29.52 15.08 -23.35
C THR A 628 30.15 13.83 -22.74
N SER A 629 29.91 12.65 -23.33
CA SER A 629 30.46 11.35 -22.89
C SER A 629 31.75 10.95 -23.62
N GLU A 630 32.75 10.45 -22.89
CA GLU A 630 33.99 9.88 -23.42
C GLU A 630 34.17 8.42 -22.95
N VAL A 631 34.10 7.45 -23.87
CA VAL A 631 33.98 6.00 -23.57
C VAL A 631 35.32 5.23 -23.55
N ASN A 632 36.41 5.88 -23.97
CA ASN A 632 37.82 5.41 -23.85
C ASN A 632 38.16 4.00 -24.36
N GLY A 633 37.42 3.45 -25.34
CA GLY A 633 37.77 2.18 -26.01
C GLY A 633 38.59 2.35 -27.31
N PRO A 634 38.83 1.28 -28.08
CA PRO A 634 38.33 -0.08 -27.89
C PRO A 634 39.08 -0.88 -26.81
N TYR A 635 38.44 -1.94 -26.31
CA TYR A 635 38.93 -2.81 -25.24
C TYR A 635 39.21 -4.25 -25.71
N SER A 636 40.02 -5.02 -24.98
CA SER A 636 40.26 -6.45 -25.27
C SER A 636 40.56 -7.28 -24.01
N GLY A 637 40.25 -8.57 -24.06
CA GLY A 637 40.51 -9.52 -22.96
C GLY A 637 40.22 -10.98 -23.34
N ASP A 638 40.32 -11.87 -22.35
CA ASP A 638 40.00 -13.29 -22.47
C ASP A 638 38.72 -13.63 -21.69
N VAL A 639 38.03 -14.72 -22.07
CA VAL A 639 36.85 -15.20 -21.34
C VAL A 639 37.17 -15.35 -19.85
N ASN A 640 36.30 -14.84 -18.98
CA ASN A 640 36.40 -14.82 -17.52
C ASN A 640 37.56 -13.99 -16.93
N GLN A 641 38.17 -13.07 -17.69
CA GLN A 641 39.12 -12.08 -17.17
C GLN A 641 38.45 -10.69 -17.07
N ALA A 642 38.75 -9.96 -15.99
CA ALA A 642 38.21 -8.62 -15.78
C ALA A 642 38.93 -7.57 -16.64
N ILE A 643 38.14 -6.76 -17.36
CA ILE A 643 38.56 -5.59 -18.14
C ILE A 643 38.14 -4.34 -17.36
N LEU A 644 39.03 -3.34 -17.26
CA LEU A 644 38.76 -2.05 -16.61
C LEU A 644 38.33 -1.01 -17.66
N PHE A 645 37.18 -0.38 -17.43
CA PHE A 645 36.57 0.63 -18.31
C PHE A 645 36.74 2.03 -17.72
N SER A 646 36.84 3.05 -18.58
CA SER A 646 37.11 4.43 -18.17
C SER A 646 36.14 5.43 -18.81
N SER A 647 35.61 6.35 -18.00
CA SER A 647 34.82 7.51 -18.48
C SER A 647 35.61 8.83 -18.47
N GLN A 648 36.94 8.75 -18.29
CA GLN A 648 37.82 9.91 -18.22
C GLN A 648 37.61 10.85 -19.42
N GLY A 649 37.33 12.13 -19.14
CA GLY A 649 37.05 13.15 -20.15
C GLY A 649 35.57 13.48 -20.34
N SER A 650 34.66 12.70 -19.75
CA SER A 650 33.24 13.05 -19.73
C SER A 650 32.99 14.28 -18.86
N VAL A 651 32.28 15.27 -19.39
CA VAL A 651 32.06 16.58 -18.72
C VAL A 651 30.71 17.16 -19.07
N ASP A 652 30.16 17.92 -18.13
CA ASP A 652 29.00 18.77 -18.37
C ASP A 652 29.43 20.23 -18.65
N PRO A 653 28.96 20.89 -19.72
CA PRO A 653 29.28 22.29 -20.01
C PRO A 653 28.85 23.28 -18.92
N ASP A 654 27.80 22.94 -18.16
CA ASP A 654 27.22 23.76 -17.10
C ASP A 654 27.86 23.45 -15.72
N GLY A 655 28.70 22.39 -15.64
CA GLY A 655 29.49 22.04 -14.47
C GLY A 655 28.81 21.09 -13.49
N ASP A 656 27.71 20.48 -13.92
CA ASP A 656 26.90 19.56 -13.12
C ASP A 656 27.60 18.22 -12.84
N VAL A 657 27.16 17.57 -11.75
CA VAL A 657 27.61 16.22 -11.37
C VAL A 657 26.92 15.18 -12.27
N LEU A 658 27.72 14.36 -12.94
CA LEU A 658 27.23 13.36 -13.89
C LEU A 658 26.88 12.02 -13.24
N THR A 659 25.87 11.36 -13.80
CA THR A 659 25.58 9.93 -13.60
C THR A 659 26.01 9.13 -14.83
N TYR A 660 26.29 7.84 -14.65
CA TYR A 660 26.85 6.97 -15.68
C TYR A 660 25.96 5.76 -15.90
N LEU A 661 25.89 5.28 -17.15
CA LEU A 661 25.31 3.99 -17.51
C LEU A 661 26.13 3.35 -18.63
N TRP A 662 26.87 2.31 -18.27
CA TRP A 662 27.55 1.42 -19.18
C TRP A 662 26.61 0.28 -19.60
N ARG A 663 26.60 -0.05 -20.89
CA ARG A 663 26.06 -1.32 -21.40
C ARG A 663 27.17 -2.05 -22.11
N PHE A 664 27.45 -3.28 -21.70
CA PHE A 664 28.65 -3.99 -22.15
C PHE A 664 28.44 -4.83 -23.43
N GLY A 665 27.21 -4.89 -23.95
CA GLY A 665 26.88 -5.58 -25.20
C GLY A 665 26.53 -7.06 -25.05
N ASP A 666 26.65 -7.62 -23.85
CA ASP A 666 26.27 -9.01 -23.49
C ASP A 666 24.99 -9.10 -22.65
N GLY A 667 24.30 -7.96 -22.49
CA GLY A 667 23.10 -7.81 -21.65
C GLY A 667 23.38 -7.22 -20.26
N SER A 668 24.64 -7.14 -19.83
CA SER A 668 25.01 -6.54 -18.55
C SER A 668 25.21 -5.02 -18.62
N GLN A 669 25.11 -4.35 -17.47
CA GLN A 669 25.23 -2.89 -17.32
C GLN A 669 25.91 -2.49 -16.01
N SER A 670 26.38 -1.25 -15.91
CA SER A 670 26.94 -0.67 -14.67
C SER A 670 26.72 0.84 -14.59
N ASN A 671 26.52 1.36 -13.38
CA ASN A 671 26.38 2.80 -13.13
C ASN A 671 27.63 3.45 -12.52
N GLU A 672 28.72 2.69 -12.33
CA GLU A 672 29.97 3.24 -11.84
C GLU A 672 30.65 4.11 -12.91
N ALA A 673 31.40 5.13 -12.49
CA ALA A 673 32.14 5.97 -13.42
C ALA A 673 33.25 5.19 -14.17
N ASN A 674 33.93 4.25 -13.49
CA ASN A 674 35.04 3.46 -14.06
C ASN A 674 34.92 1.97 -13.64
N PRO A 675 33.99 1.20 -14.23
CA PRO A 675 33.69 -0.16 -13.78
C PRO A 675 34.72 -1.19 -14.26
N THR A 676 34.68 -2.37 -13.65
CA THR A 676 35.31 -3.60 -14.19
C THR A 676 34.26 -4.58 -14.69
N HIS A 677 34.46 -5.23 -15.83
CA HIS A 677 33.56 -6.25 -16.39
C HIS A 677 34.32 -7.42 -17.03
N SER A 678 33.74 -8.62 -17.00
CA SER A 678 34.31 -9.84 -17.60
C SER A 678 33.27 -10.58 -18.43
N TYR A 679 33.68 -11.13 -19.58
CA TYR A 679 32.78 -11.80 -20.53
C TYR A 679 32.90 -13.33 -20.44
N VAL A 680 31.77 -14.04 -20.45
CA VAL A 680 31.71 -15.51 -20.32
C VAL A 680 31.78 -16.26 -21.65
N GLN A 681 31.55 -15.57 -22.76
CA GLN A 681 31.67 -16.10 -24.11
C GLN A 681 32.69 -15.29 -24.90
N ALA A 682 33.34 -15.93 -25.86
CA ALA A 682 34.21 -15.23 -26.79
C ALA A 682 33.37 -14.56 -27.87
N GLY A 683 33.80 -13.38 -28.29
CA GLY A 683 33.05 -12.59 -29.25
C GLY A 683 33.50 -11.13 -29.28
N GLU A 684 32.85 -10.36 -30.14
CA GLU A 684 32.96 -8.92 -30.19
C GLU A 684 31.68 -8.30 -29.60
N TYR A 685 31.82 -7.44 -28.61
CA TYR A 685 30.71 -6.83 -27.89
C TYR A 685 30.65 -5.33 -28.14
N GLN A 686 29.47 -4.82 -28.49
CA GLN A 686 29.22 -3.38 -28.67
C GLN A 686 28.93 -2.76 -27.31
N ILE A 687 29.77 -1.81 -26.89
CA ILE A 687 29.67 -1.14 -25.60
C ILE A 687 29.13 0.28 -25.81
N SER A 688 28.23 0.72 -24.93
CA SER A 688 27.78 2.11 -24.87
C SER A 688 27.95 2.69 -23.48
N LEU A 689 28.48 3.91 -23.38
CA LEU A 689 28.43 4.74 -22.18
C LEU A 689 27.44 5.87 -22.40
N THR A 690 26.42 5.95 -21.55
CA THR A 690 25.54 7.11 -21.41
C THR A 690 25.95 7.91 -20.18
N VAL A 691 26.14 9.22 -20.31
CA VAL A 691 26.27 10.13 -19.15
C VAL A 691 25.07 11.06 -19.11
N SER A 692 24.52 11.30 -17.92
CA SER A 692 23.36 12.19 -17.73
C SER A 692 23.63 13.23 -16.66
N ASP A 693 23.09 14.43 -16.86
CA ASP A 693 23.07 15.50 -15.86
C ASP A 693 21.83 15.37 -14.93
N PRO A 694 21.78 16.12 -13.82
CA PRO A 694 20.62 16.15 -12.91
C PRO A 694 19.34 16.70 -13.55
N SER A 695 19.49 17.47 -14.64
CA SER A 695 18.39 18.07 -15.41
C SER A 695 17.79 17.10 -16.44
N GLY A 696 18.31 15.87 -16.54
CA GLY A 696 17.82 14.78 -17.38
C GLY A 696 18.28 14.81 -18.85
N LEU A 697 19.19 15.72 -19.24
CA LEU A 697 19.84 15.61 -20.56
C LEU A 697 20.99 14.61 -20.49
N ASN A 698 21.28 13.97 -21.62
CA ASN A 698 22.30 12.95 -21.70
C ASN A 698 23.02 12.93 -23.05
N HIS A 699 24.15 12.22 -23.07
CA HIS A 699 24.89 11.91 -24.29
C HIS A 699 25.44 10.49 -24.21
N THR A 700 25.42 9.79 -25.35
CA THR A 700 25.87 8.39 -25.45
C THR A 700 27.01 8.25 -26.45
N SER A 701 28.10 7.61 -26.03
CA SER A 701 29.24 7.23 -26.87
C SER A 701 29.37 5.70 -26.94
N ASN A 702 29.77 5.17 -28.10
CA ASN A 702 29.88 3.73 -28.34
C ASN A 702 31.32 3.29 -28.64
N THR A 703 31.67 2.05 -28.30
CA THR A 703 32.95 1.40 -28.63
C THR A 703 32.80 -0.12 -28.68
N VAL A 704 33.89 -0.88 -28.81
CA VAL A 704 33.88 -2.35 -28.88
C VAL A 704 34.85 -2.99 -27.88
N ALA A 705 34.51 -4.20 -27.42
CA ALA A 705 35.41 -5.11 -26.71
C ALA A 705 35.56 -6.44 -27.46
N THR A 706 36.79 -6.93 -27.60
CA THR A 706 37.10 -8.24 -28.23
C THR A 706 37.53 -9.27 -27.18
N VAL A 707 36.85 -10.43 -27.13
CA VAL A 707 37.02 -11.48 -26.12
C VAL A 707 37.33 -12.85 -26.75
N SER A 708 38.33 -13.58 -26.23
CA SER A 708 38.81 -14.88 -26.76
C SER A 708 38.42 -16.11 -25.90
N ALA A 709 38.15 -17.29 -26.51
CA ALA A 709 37.50 -18.48 -25.88
C ALA A 709 38.41 -19.43 -25.07
N THR A 710 37.81 -20.17 -24.13
CA THR A 710 38.34 -21.39 -23.45
C THR A 710 37.24 -22.48 -23.33
N THR A 711 37.50 -23.75 -23.67
CA THR A 711 36.51 -24.87 -23.69
C THR A 711 36.33 -25.58 -22.33
N SER A 712 35.08 -25.83 -21.86
CA SER A 712 34.77 -26.55 -20.59
C SER A 712 33.69 -27.64 -20.76
N ASN A 713 33.91 -28.84 -20.20
CA ASN A 713 33.08 -30.06 -20.32
C ASN A 713 32.32 -30.41 -19.01
N LYS A 714 31.50 -29.51 -18.47
CA LYS A 714 30.74 -29.71 -17.21
C LYS A 714 29.23 -29.64 -17.47
N LEU A 715 28.47 -30.64 -17.03
CA LEU A 715 27.01 -30.73 -17.15
C LEU A 715 26.32 -29.91 -16.05
N GLN A 716 25.13 -29.39 -16.38
CA GLN A 716 24.19 -28.76 -15.46
C GLN A 716 22.97 -29.68 -15.29
N SER A 717 22.40 -29.73 -14.09
CA SER A 717 21.26 -30.62 -13.83
C SER A 717 20.03 -30.20 -14.64
N GLY A 718 19.29 -31.14 -15.21
CA GLY A 718 18.10 -30.89 -16.04
C GLY A 718 18.38 -30.40 -17.46
N VAL A 719 19.65 -30.11 -17.81
CA VAL A 719 20.04 -29.57 -19.12
C VAL A 719 20.65 -30.66 -20.01
N PRO A 720 19.98 -31.06 -21.12
CA PRO A 720 20.55 -32.03 -22.04
C PRO A 720 21.65 -31.41 -22.91
N VAL A 721 22.73 -32.14 -23.13
CA VAL A 721 23.83 -31.78 -24.03
C VAL A 721 23.82 -32.74 -25.22
N THR A 722 23.89 -32.19 -26.43
CA THR A 722 24.05 -33.01 -27.64
C THR A 722 25.50 -33.44 -27.81
N VAL A 723 25.74 -34.74 -27.91
CA VAL A 723 27.08 -35.34 -27.98
C VAL A 723 27.21 -36.21 -29.25
N ALA A 724 28.41 -36.24 -29.79
CA ALA A 724 28.82 -37.12 -30.88
C ALA A 724 30.23 -37.66 -30.60
N GLY A 725 30.57 -38.80 -31.19
CA GLY A 725 31.89 -39.42 -31.09
C GLY A 725 32.11 -40.50 -32.14
N GLU A 726 33.37 -40.71 -32.51
CA GLU A 726 33.81 -41.76 -33.42
C GLU A 726 33.84 -43.14 -32.74
N GLN A 727 33.97 -44.20 -33.54
CA GLN A 727 34.15 -45.54 -32.99
C GLN A 727 35.42 -45.60 -32.13
N ASP A 728 35.31 -46.24 -30.97
CA ASP A 728 36.32 -46.35 -29.92
C ASP A 728 36.68 -45.04 -29.21
N GLU A 729 36.05 -43.91 -29.56
CA GLU A 729 36.27 -42.62 -28.91
C GLU A 729 35.67 -42.59 -27.49
N GLN A 730 36.31 -41.83 -26.60
CA GLN A 730 35.83 -41.56 -25.25
C GLN A 730 35.61 -40.06 -25.08
N VAL A 731 34.37 -39.68 -24.75
CA VAL A 731 34.00 -38.29 -24.46
C VAL A 731 33.71 -38.15 -22.97
N ALA A 732 34.32 -37.15 -22.33
CA ALA A 732 34.26 -36.99 -20.87
C ALA A 732 33.50 -35.72 -20.45
N PHE A 733 32.65 -35.89 -19.43
CA PHE A 733 31.89 -34.83 -18.77
C PHE A 733 31.97 -34.96 -17.24
N SER A 734 31.51 -33.94 -16.53
CA SER A 734 31.39 -33.96 -15.06
C SER A 734 30.13 -33.24 -14.57
N ILE A 735 29.58 -33.67 -13.43
CA ILE A 735 28.50 -33.00 -12.71
C ILE A 735 28.80 -33.00 -11.20
N ASP A 736 28.53 -31.90 -10.51
CA ASP A 736 28.74 -31.81 -9.06
C ASP A 736 27.44 -32.14 -8.32
N VAL A 737 27.53 -33.01 -7.30
CA VAL A 737 26.41 -33.41 -6.45
C VAL A 737 26.64 -32.88 -5.03
N ALA A 738 25.62 -32.22 -4.47
CA ALA A 738 25.64 -31.66 -3.12
C ALA A 738 25.29 -32.70 -2.04
N ALA A 739 25.59 -32.39 -0.78
CA ALA A 739 25.17 -33.25 0.34
C ALA A 739 23.66 -33.18 0.54
N GLY A 740 23.00 -34.32 0.76
CA GLY A 740 21.56 -34.40 1.00
C GLY A 740 20.70 -34.68 -0.24
N THR A 741 21.32 -34.95 -1.40
CA THR A 741 20.61 -35.38 -2.61
C THR A 741 19.97 -36.76 -2.44
N ASP A 742 18.67 -36.89 -2.73
CA ASP A 742 17.96 -38.18 -2.63
C ASP A 742 18.24 -39.08 -3.86
N LYS A 743 18.45 -38.48 -5.04
CA LYS A 743 18.62 -39.22 -6.30
C LYS A 743 19.50 -38.46 -7.31
N LEU A 744 20.40 -39.17 -8.00
CA LEU A 744 21.11 -38.73 -9.22
C LEU A 744 20.75 -39.68 -10.38
N VAL A 745 20.36 -39.13 -11.52
CA VAL A 745 20.11 -39.87 -12.76
C VAL A 745 20.98 -39.30 -13.87
N ILE A 746 21.78 -40.13 -14.53
CA ILE A 746 22.44 -39.78 -15.79
C ILE A 746 21.80 -40.62 -16.89
N SER A 747 21.26 -39.96 -17.91
CA SER A 747 20.56 -40.64 -19.01
C SER A 747 21.08 -40.20 -20.37
N MET A 748 21.11 -41.14 -21.29
CA MET A 748 21.31 -40.91 -22.71
C MET A 748 20.05 -41.30 -23.47
N SER A 749 19.70 -40.51 -24.49
CA SER A 749 18.56 -40.79 -25.37
C SER A 749 18.76 -40.25 -26.78
N GLY A 750 18.02 -40.81 -27.73
CA GLY A 750 18.01 -40.37 -29.13
C GLY A 750 19.30 -40.62 -29.91
N GLY A 751 19.48 -39.87 -31.00
CA GLY A 751 20.64 -39.97 -31.89
C GLY A 751 20.71 -41.25 -32.74
N THR A 752 21.86 -41.47 -33.37
CA THR A 752 22.21 -42.68 -34.13
C THR A 752 23.50 -43.30 -33.56
N GLY A 753 23.79 -44.55 -33.90
CA GLY A 753 25.00 -45.24 -33.41
C GLY A 753 24.75 -46.03 -32.12
N ASP A 754 25.84 -46.27 -31.38
CA ASP A 754 25.82 -47.05 -30.14
C ASP A 754 26.89 -46.50 -29.18
N ALA A 755 26.45 -45.75 -28.17
CA ALA A 755 27.29 -45.18 -27.13
C ALA A 755 26.97 -45.82 -25.77
N ASP A 756 28.01 -46.27 -25.08
CA ASP A 756 27.94 -46.86 -23.74
C ASP A 756 28.19 -45.79 -22.65
N LEU A 757 27.35 -45.77 -21.61
CA LEU A 757 27.43 -44.84 -20.49
C LEU A 757 28.22 -45.41 -19.30
N TYR A 758 29.17 -44.64 -18.78
CA TYR A 758 29.88 -44.94 -17.52
C TYR A 758 29.87 -43.74 -16.60
N VAL A 759 29.58 -43.95 -15.31
CA VAL A 759 29.54 -42.90 -14.29
C VAL A 759 30.37 -43.31 -13.07
N LYS A 760 31.14 -42.38 -12.50
CA LYS A 760 31.98 -42.61 -11.31
C LYS A 760 32.18 -41.34 -10.47
N LEU A 761 32.09 -41.46 -9.15
CA LEU A 761 32.38 -40.41 -8.19
C LEU A 761 33.90 -40.21 -8.02
N GLY A 762 34.33 -38.95 -8.01
CA GLY A 762 35.67 -38.51 -7.59
C GLY A 762 36.81 -38.75 -8.58
N SER A 763 36.58 -39.51 -9.66
CA SER A 763 37.57 -39.74 -10.73
C SER A 763 36.89 -40.18 -12.04
N ALA A 764 37.57 -40.01 -13.18
CA ALA A 764 37.10 -40.52 -14.47
C ALA A 764 36.85 -42.05 -14.43
N PRO A 765 35.72 -42.55 -14.97
CA PRO A 765 35.48 -43.99 -15.07
C PRO A 765 36.47 -44.68 -16.03
N THR A 766 36.61 -46.00 -15.92
CA THR A 766 37.29 -46.85 -16.92
C THR A 766 36.41 -48.06 -17.25
N PHE A 767 36.77 -48.85 -18.26
CA PHE A 767 36.05 -50.09 -18.61
C PHE A 767 35.99 -51.14 -17.49
N SER A 768 36.86 -51.05 -16.47
CA SER A 768 36.88 -51.96 -15.33
C SER A 768 36.54 -51.30 -13.99
N GLU A 769 36.47 -49.97 -13.94
CA GLU A 769 36.26 -49.18 -12.71
C GLU A 769 35.19 -48.11 -12.96
N TYR A 770 33.97 -48.37 -12.50
CA TYR A 770 32.82 -47.48 -12.60
C TYR A 770 31.89 -47.72 -11.42
N ASP A 771 31.09 -46.73 -11.07
CA ASP A 771 30.06 -46.88 -10.04
C ASP A 771 28.73 -47.32 -10.67
N CYS A 772 28.55 -47.03 -11.97
CA CYS A 772 27.35 -47.36 -12.69
C CYS A 772 27.62 -47.42 -14.20
N ARG A 773 27.13 -48.51 -14.83
CA ARG A 773 27.19 -48.77 -16.27
C ARG A 773 25.98 -49.62 -16.68
N PRO A 774 25.06 -49.10 -17.51
CA PRO A 774 23.99 -49.92 -18.09
C PRO A 774 24.55 -50.99 -19.03
N TYR A 775 23.88 -52.14 -19.14
CA TYR A 775 24.20 -53.19 -20.12
C TYR A 775 23.10 -53.25 -21.18
N GLN A 776 22.94 -52.14 -21.91
CA GLN A 776 21.96 -52.04 -23.00
C GLN A 776 22.69 -51.96 -24.34
N SER A 777 21.94 -52.10 -25.42
CA SER A 777 22.44 -51.88 -26.78
C SER A 777 21.77 -50.66 -27.37
N GLY A 778 22.54 -49.76 -27.97
CA GLY A 778 22.06 -48.48 -28.49
C GLY A 778 22.09 -47.38 -27.44
N ASN A 779 21.72 -46.15 -27.86
CA ASN A 779 21.97 -44.94 -27.07
C ASN A 779 21.00 -44.69 -25.88
N GLU A 780 20.00 -45.54 -25.67
CA GLU A 780 19.01 -45.39 -24.61
C GLU A 780 19.52 -46.05 -23.32
N GLU A 781 20.35 -45.31 -22.59
CA GLU A 781 21.03 -45.80 -21.39
C GLU A 781 20.72 -44.91 -20.18
N VAL A 782 20.43 -45.51 -19.03
CA VAL A 782 20.12 -44.77 -17.79
C VAL A 782 20.92 -45.35 -16.63
N CYS A 783 21.67 -44.47 -15.99
CA CYS A 783 22.37 -44.71 -14.75
C CYS A 783 21.67 -43.99 -13.59
N GLU A 784 21.11 -44.74 -12.65
CA GLU A 784 20.44 -44.20 -11.47
C GLU A 784 21.22 -44.53 -10.20
N ILE A 785 21.53 -43.51 -9.41
CA ILE A 785 22.15 -43.60 -8.09
C ILE A 785 21.16 -43.05 -7.07
N THR A 786 20.61 -43.95 -6.26
CA THR A 786 19.75 -43.59 -5.12
C THR A 786 20.66 -43.26 -3.94
N THR A 787 20.46 -42.11 -3.30
CA THR A 787 21.33 -41.52 -2.24
C THR A 787 22.79 -41.29 -2.66
N PRO A 788 23.06 -40.47 -3.69
CA PRO A 788 24.44 -40.16 -4.10
C PRO A 788 25.23 -39.43 -3.00
N ALA A 789 26.53 -39.74 -2.91
CA ALA A 789 27.43 -39.04 -2.00
C ALA A 789 27.85 -37.69 -2.59
N ALA A 790 28.04 -36.68 -1.75
CA ALA A 790 28.48 -35.37 -2.21
C ALA A 790 29.85 -35.44 -2.89
N GLY A 791 30.00 -34.76 -4.04
CA GLY A 791 31.23 -34.69 -4.81
C GLY A 791 30.99 -34.65 -6.32
N THR A 792 32.09 -34.57 -7.09
CA THR A 792 32.03 -34.54 -8.55
C THR A 792 31.90 -35.95 -9.11
N TYR A 793 30.82 -36.20 -9.84
CA TYR A 793 30.64 -37.40 -10.64
C TYR A 793 31.18 -37.14 -12.06
N TYR A 794 32.06 -38.02 -12.51
CA TYR A 794 32.60 -38.02 -13.86
C TYR A 794 31.80 -38.99 -14.73
N ILE A 795 31.47 -38.53 -15.93
CA ILE A 795 30.71 -39.28 -16.93
C ILE A 795 31.63 -39.51 -18.12
N MET A 796 31.68 -40.75 -18.59
CA MET A 796 32.37 -41.13 -19.82
C MET A 796 31.38 -41.77 -20.76
N LEU A 797 31.34 -41.28 -22.00
CA LEU A 797 30.65 -41.94 -23.10
C LEU A 797 31.69 -42.65 -23.96
N HIS A 798 31.48 -43.94 -24.24
CA HIS A 798 32.32 -44.71 -25.15
C HIS A 798 31.55 -45.09 -26.41
N GLY A 799 32.08 -44.73 -27.58
CA GLY A 799 31.48 -45.12 -28.86
C GLY A 799 31.76 -46.57 -29.23
N TYR A 800 30.90 -47.51 -28.83
CA TYR A 800 30.98 -48.90 -29.32
C TYR A 800 30.84 -48.95 -30.85
N ASN A 801 29.98 -48.08 -31.39
CA ASN A 801 30.00 -47.61 -32.77
C ASN A 801 30.02 -46.08 -32.79
N ARG A 802 30.41 -45.48 -33.92
CA ARG A 802 30.27 -44.03 -34.15
C ARG A 802 28.83 -43.59 -33.85
N PHE A 803 28.67 -42.57 -33.01
CA PHE A 803 27.38 -42.04 -32.58
C PHE A 803 27.26 -40.55 -32.82
N GLU A 804 26.06 -40.10 -33.16
CA GLU A 804 25.78 -38.69 -33.46
C GLU A 804 24.41 -38.28 -32.90
N ASN A 805 24.31 -37.01 -32.50
CA ASN A 805 23.08 -36.37 -32.01
C ASN A 805 22.47 -37.04 -30.76
N VAL A 806 23.28 -37.71 -29.95
CA VAL A 806 22.83 -38.33 -28.69
C VAL A 806 22.65 -37.25 -27.64
N GLN A 807 21.54 -37.26 -26.90
CA GLN A 807 21.30 -36.33 -25.80
C GLN A 807 21.78 -36.93 -24.48
N LEU A 808 22.75 -36.29 -23.82
CA LEU A 808 23.22 -36.65 -22.50
C LEU A 808 22.61 -35.69 -21.46
N LEU A 809 21.95 -36.22 -20.45
CA LEU A 809 21.24 -35.46 -19.42
C LEU A 809 21.63 -35.97 -18.02
N GLY A 810 21.86 -35.06 -17.08
CA GLY A 810 22.01 -35.37 -15.66
C GLY A 810 20.89 -34.72 -14.83
N GLU A 811 20.23 -35.45 -13.94
CA GLU A 811 19.11 -34.99 -13.11
C GLU A 811 19.35 -35.31 -11.63
N ILE A 812 18.96 -34.39 -10.74
CA ILE A 812 19.08 -34.45 -9.28
C ILE A 812 17.67 -34.20 -8.70
N ALA A 813 17.23 -34.88 -7.62
CA ALA A 813 15.90 -34.67 -7.00
C ALA A 813 15.89 -34.84 -5.46
N THR A 814 14.95 -34.18 -4.73
CA THR A 814 14.72 -34.28 -3.25
C THR A 814 13.22 -34.10 -2.80
N ASN A 815 12.82 -34.50 -1.56
CA ASN A 815 11.45 -34.37 -0.94
C ASN A 815 11.13 -32.97 -0.33
N SER A 816 9.86 -32.48 -0.43
CA SER A 816 9.40 -31.13 -0.01
C SER A 816 9.46 -30.85 1.50
N THR A 817 9.98 -29.66 1.84
CA THR A 817 10.26 -29.17 3.21
C THR A 817 9.28 -28.09 3.73
N ILE A 818 8.15 -27.84 3.04
CA ILE A 818 7.21 -26.77 3.39
C ILE A 818 6.15 -27.26 4.40
N GLU A 819 5.84 -26.45 5.43
CA GLU A 819 4.79 -26.74 6.42
C GLU A 819 3.37 -26.55 5.85
N ASP A 820 2.40 -27.40 6.21
CA ASP A 820 0.99 -27.24 5.82
C ASP A 820 0.26 -26.27 6.78
N VAL A 821 0.51 -24.97 6.60
CA VAL A 821 -0.05 -23.92 7.46
C VAL A 821 -1.54 -23.63 7.18
N CYS A 822 -2.05 -24.06 6.01
CA CYS A 822 -3.43 -23.81 5.58
C CYS A 822 -4.50 -24.47 6.45
N GLN A 823 -4.11 -25.40 7.34
CA GLN A 823 -5.01 -25.97 8.34
C GLN A 823 -5.25 -25.05 9.56
N SER A 824 -4.43 -24.00 9.72
CA SER A 824 -4.38 -23.18 10.93
C SER A 824 -4.35 -21.67 10.66
N GLN A 825 -4.06 -21.26 9.43
CA GLN A 825 -3.98 -19.88 8.98
C GLN A 825 -5.02 -19.62 7.88
N GLY A 826 -5.60 -18.41 7.86
CA GLY A 826 -6.42 -17.96 6.74
C GLY A 826 -5.57 -17.71 5.50
N SER A 827 -6.21 -17.71 4.34
CA SER A 827 -5.51 -17.48 3.10
C SER A 827 -5.24 -15.99 2.83
N VAL A 828 -4.09 -15.73 2.19
CA VAL A 828 -3.65 -14.40 1.75
C VAL A 828 -3.43 -14.41 0.25
N SER A 829 -3.90 -13.35 -0.41
CA SER A 829 -3.81 -13.20 -1.87
C SER A 829 -2.85 -12.09 -2.30
N ASN A 830 -2.34 -11.32 -1.33
CA ASN A 830 -1.36 -10.29 -1.55
C ASN A 830 -0.61 -9.96 -0.26
N GLY A 831 0.51 -9.28 -0.37
CA GLY A 831 1.24 -8.74 0.77
C GLY A 831 2.75 -8.81 0.63
N ARG A 832 3.44 -8.80 1.76
CA ARG A 832 4.90 -8.98 1.85
C ARG A 832 5.17 -10.34 2.47
N LEU A 833 6.14 -11.06 1.92
CA LEU A 833 6.58 -12.35 2.41
C LEU A 833 7.89 -12.16 3.14
N ALA A 834 7.92 -12.50 4.44
CA ALA A 834 9.15 -12.55 5.18
C ALA A 834 9.95 -13.82 4.82
N ALA A 835 11.27 -13.74 4.94
CA ALA A 835 12.12 -14.92 4.80
C ALA A 835 11.73 -15.99 5.83
N ASP A 836 11.64 -17.24 5.37
CA ASP A 836 11.23 -18.43 6.12
C ASP A 836 9.79 -18.49 6.61
N GLU A 837 8.99 -17.47 6.33
CA GLU A 837 7.57 -17.51 6.60
C GLU A 837 6.85 -18.42 5.60
N THR A 838 5.99 -19.29 6.12
CA THR A 838 5.09 -20.09 5.29
C THR A 838 3.68 -19.51 5.42
N ILE A 839 3.08 -19.17 4.28
CA ILE A 839 1.74 -18.59 4.20
C ILE A 839 0.75 -19.55 3.52
N CYS A 840 -0.54 -19.39 3.82
CA CYS A 840 -1.59 -20.06 3.08
C CYS A 840 -2.03 -19.20 1.88
N LEU A 841 -1.99 -19.73 0.67
CA LEU A 841 -2.37 -19.01 -0.55
C LEU A 841 -3.89 -18.88 -0.69
N GLY A 842 -4.32 -17.69 -1.11
CA GLY A 842 -5.68 -17.36 -1.51
C GLY A 842 -6.11 -18.02 -2.81
N SER A 843 -7.35 -17.73 -3.20
CA SER A 843 -7.94 -18.19 -4.46
C SER A 843 -8.19 -17.05 -5.44
N GLN A 844 -7.69 -15.84 -5.15
CA GLN A 844 -7.81 -14.68 -6.04
C GLN A 844 -6.75 -14.78 -7.12
N GLU A 845 -7.15 -14.70 -8.39
CA GLU A 845 -6.21 -14.81 -9.50
C GLU A 845 -6.07 -13.49 -10.26
N PRO A 846 -4.84 -12.98 -10.50
CA PRO A 846 -3.56 -13.41 -9.89
C PRO A 846 -3.37 -12.86 -8.47
N MET A 847 -2.56 -13.56 -7.67
CA MET A 847 -2.08 -13.11 -6.35
C MET A 847 -0.73 -12.38 -6.47
N TRP A 848 -0.47 -11.41 -5.60
CA TRP A 848 0.67 -10.49 -5.71
C TRP A 848 1.45 -10.33 -4.42
N PHE A 849 2.69 -10.78 -4.38
CA PHE A 849 3.53 -10.73 -3.19
C PHE A 849 4.86 -10.01 -3.44
N SER A 850 5.32 -9.26 -2.44
CA SER A 850 6.65 -8.64 -2.43
C SER A 850 7.59 -9.42 -1.50
N LEU A 851 8.87 -9.48 -1.86
CA LEU A 851 9.96 -10.10 -1.11
C LEU A 851 11.01 -9.02 -0.79
N GLU A 852 11.47 -8.98 0.44
CA GLU A 852 12.41 -7.95 0.92
C GLU A 852 13.85 -8.45 1.00
N ASN A 853 14.82 -7.53 1.00
CA ASN A 853 16.22 -7.84 1.30
C ASN A 853 16.77 -9.02 0.48
N VAL A 854 16.35 -9.13 -0.78
CA VAL A 854 16.88 -10.13 -1.70
C VAL A 854 18.31 -9.78 -2.10
N SER A 855 18.66 -8.48 -2.06
CA SER A 855 20.02 -7.98 -2.27
C SER A 855 21.01 -8.59 -1.28
N GLY A 856 22.14 -9.07 -1.80
CA GLY A 856 23.20 -9.66 -0.96
C GLY A 856 22.92 -11.10 -0.50
N GLN A 857 21.75 -11.65 -0.83
CA GLN A 857 21.49 -13.08 -0.69
C GLN A 857 22.17 -13.83 -1.84
N GLN A 858 22.88 -14.91 -1.50
CA GLN A 858 23.43 -15.87 -2.45
C GLN A 858 22.33 -16.57 -3.26
N SER A 859 21.20 -16.88 -2.62
CA SER A 859 20.02 -17.42 -3.30
C SER A 859 18.70 -16.98 -2.65
N VAL A 860 17.67 -16.83 -3.47
CA VAL A 860 16.27 -16.66 -3.09
C VAL A 860 15.51 -17.86 -3.64
N VAL A 861 14.80 -18.58 -2.79
CA VAL A 861 14.02 -19.75 -3.19
C VAL A 861 12.57 -19.58 -2.79
N ILE A 862 11.66 -19.78 -3.74
CA ILE A 862 10.22 -19.63 -3.53
C ILE A 862 9.58 -20.95 -3.95
N LYS A 863 8.86 -21.57 -3.02
CA LYS A 863 8.25 -22.88 -3.21
C LYS A 863 6.78 -22.86 -2.85
N THR A 864 5.99 -23.68 -3.55
CA THR A 864 4.62 -24.00 -3.16
C THR A 864 4.45 -25.51 -2.90
N ALA A 865 3.54 -25.86 -2.00
CA ALA A 865 3.21 -27.25 -1.68
C ALA A 865 1.79 -27.37 -1.10
N HIS A 866 1.36 -28.61 -0.84
CA HIS A 866 0.07 -28.97 -0.22
C HIS A 866 -1.15 -28.54 -1.02
N GLY A 867 -2.34 -28.93 -0.57
CA GLY A 867 -3.60 -28.53 -1.19
C GLY A 867 -3.86 -29.15 -2.57
N SER A 868 -4.68 -28.46 -3.37
CA SER A 868 -5.04 -28.84 -4.74
C SER A 868 -5.15 -27.61 -5.65
N GLY A 869 -5.29 -27.83 -6.95
CA GLY A 869 -5.31 -26.78 -7.97
C GLY A 869 -4.02 -26.71 -8.77
N ASP A 870 -4.04 -25.92 -9.83
CA ASP A 870 -2.89 -25.64 -10.69
C ASP A 870 -2.36 -24.25 -10.34
N LEU A 871 -1.05 -24.11 -10.13
CA LEU A 871 -0.39 -22.84 -9.80
C LEU A 871 0.71 -22.51 -10.80
N GLY A 872 0.94 -21.22 -11.01
CA GLY A 872 2.13 -20.72 -11.68
C GLY A 872 2.81 -19.65 -10.84
N LEU A 873 4.14 -19.64 -10.80
CA LEU A 873 4.94 -18.58 -10.20
C LEU A 873 5.66 -17.79 -11.29
N GLU A 874 5.63 -16.47 -11.17
CA GLU A 874 6.48 -15.57 -11.94
C GLU A 874 7.12 -14.57 -10.97
N TYR A 875 8.42 -14.38 -11.06
CA TYR A 875 9.22 -13.51 -10.21
C TYR A 875 9.95 -12.45 -11.04
N SER A 876 10.12 -11.27 -10.47
CA SER A 876 10.83 -10.15 -11.09
C SER A 876 11.46 -9.26 -10.03
N ASN A 877 12.64 -8.73 -10.30
CA ASN A 877 13.28 -7.65 -9.56
C ASN A 877 12.97 -6.27 -10.15
N ALA A 878 12.47 -6.22 -11.39
CA ALA A 878 12.21 -4.98 -12.12
C ALA A 878 10.82 -4.37 -11.84
N GLY A 879 10.01 -5.00 -10.99
CA GLY A 879 8.64 -4.61 -10.65
C GLY A 879 7.66 -5.77 -10.82
N TRP A 880 6.35 -5.51 -10.70
CA TRP A 880 5.34 -6.57 -10.79
C TRP A 880 5.44 -7.38 -12.11
N PRO A 881 5.51 -8.73 -12.05
CA PRO A 881 5.58 -9.58 -13.24
C PRO A 881 4.39 -9.35 -14.18
N ASN A 882 4.67 -9.07 -15.44
CA ASN A 882 3.67 -8.81 -16.49
C ASN A 882 3.88 -9.67 -17.75
N GLY A 883 4.82 -10.62 -17.69
CA GLY A 883 5.22 -11.50 -18.79
C GLY A 883 6.42 -10.99 -19.60
N THR A 884 6.76 -9.70 -19.58
CA THR A 884 7.96 -9.15 -20.26
C THR A 884 9.12 -8.86 -19.32
N ASN A 885 8.86 -8.76 -18.02
CA ASN A 885 9.85 -8.49 -16.97
C ASN A 885 10.02 -9.69 -16.01
N VAL A 886 9.98 -10.92 -16.50
CA VAL A 886 10.05 -12.14 -15.65
C VAL A 886 11.50 -12.63 -15.55
N ASP A 887 12.05 -12.62 -14.34
CA ASP A 887 13.42 -13.08 -14.04
C ASP A 887 13.46 -14.59 -13.73
N ALA A 888 12.40 -15.12 -13.13
CA ALA A 888 12.24 -16.56 -12.90
C ALA A 888 10.77 -16.95 -12.95
N SER A 889 10.46 -18.16 -13.41
CA SER A 889 9.09 -18.67 -13.39
C SER A 889 9.05 -20.19 -13.26
N SER A 890 7.91 -20.69 -12.77
CA SER A 890 7.60 -22.10 -12.63
C SER A 890 6.13 -22.31 -12.97
N PHE A 891 5.84 -23.31 -13.81
CA PHE A 891 4.49 -23.65 -14.27
C PHE A 891 4.35 -25.18 -14.37
N ASN A 892 4.66 -25.89 -13.29
CA ASN A 892 4.48 -27.33 -13.23
C ASN A 892 2.98 -27.68 -13.21
N GLN A 893 2.66 -28.91 -13.62
CA GLN A 893 1.28 -29.37 -13.51
C GLN A 893 0.95 -29.64 -12.04
N GLY A 894 -0.04 -28.95 -11.50
CA GLY A 894 -0.42 -28.99 -10.08
C GLY A 894 0.02 -27.73 -9.33
N ASN A 895 0.29 -27.83 -8.04
CA ASN A 895 0.59 -26.68 -7.19
C ASN A 895 1.95 -26.78 -6.50
N GLN A 896 2.87 -27.53 -7.08
CA GLN A 896 4.24 -27.71 -6.59
C GLN A 896 5.21 -26.96 -7.49
N GLU A 897 5.26 -25.65 -7.27
CA GLU A 897 6.12 -24.74 -8.00
C GLU A 897 7.41 -24.49 -7.21
N CYS A 898 8.51 -24.28 -7.93
CA CYS A 898 9.76 -23.86 -7.33
C CYS A 898 10.51 -22.92 -8.26
N ILE A 899 10.90 -21.76 -7.74
CA ILE A 899 11.84 -20.85 -8.40
C ILE A 899 13.01 -20.56 -7.48
N GLU A 900 14.23 -20.67 -8.02
CA GLU A 900 15.47 -20.32 -7.35
C GLU A 900 16.18 -19.24 -8.15
N ILE A 901 16.49 -18.14 -7.50
CA ILE A 901 17.17 -17.00 -8.10
C ILE A 901 18.47 -16.77 -7.35
N SER A 902 19.60 -16.73 -8.09
CA SER A 902 20.94 -16.55 -7.51
C SER A 902 21.40 -15.10 -7.56
N ALA A 903 22.24 -14.70 -6.60
CA ALA A 903 23.04 -13.47 -6.63
C ALA A 903 22.22 -12.19 -6.99
N GLN A 904 21.21 -11.88 -6.18
CA GLN A 904 20.33 -10.73 -6.43
C GLN A 904 21.04 -9.41 -6.09
N SER A 905 20.96 -8.43 -6.99
CA SER A 905 21.47 -7.07 -6.80
C SER A 905 20.41 -6.11 -6.27
N GLU A 906 19.15 -6.37 -6.59
CA GLU A 906 18.03 -5.51 -6.21
C GLU A 906 17.60 -5.81 -4.78
N TYR A 907 17.13 -4.79 -4.07
CA TYR A 907 16.67 -4.95 -2.70
C TYR A 907 15.31 -5.68 -2.61
N TRP A 908 14.49 -5.57 -3.67
CA TRP A 908 13.14 -6.12 -3.72
C TRP A 908 12.97 -7.19 -4.79
N GLY A 909 12.14 -8.19 -4.47
CA GLY A 909 11.57 -9.14 -5.41
C GLY A 909 10.05 -9.02 -5.48
N TYR A 910 9.48 -9.25 -6.65
CA TYR A 910 8.06 -9.17 -6.93
C TYR A 910 7.58 -10.50 -7.49
N LEU A 911 6.63 -11.13 -6.79
CA LEU A 911 6.10 -12.44 -7.10
C LEU A 911 4.63 -12.31 -7.53
N LYS A 912 4.33 -12.90 -8.67
CA LYS A 912 2.97 -13.15 -9.14
C LYS A 912 2.70 -14.65 -9.03
N VAL A 913 1.58 -14.99 -8.39
CA VAL A 913 1.09 -16.37 -8.34
C VAL A 913 -0.20 -16.44 -9.17
N SER A 914 -0.19 -17.25 -10.22
CA SER A 914 -1.33 -17.50 -11.10
C SER A 914 -2.03 -18.80 -10.69
N GLY A 915 -3.31 -18.94 -11.04
CA GLY A 915 -4.16 -20.04 -10.58
C GLY A 915 -4.96 -19.74 -9.31
N ALA A 916 -5.91 -20.63 -9.02
CA ALA A 916 -6.82 -20.55 -7.86
C ALA A 916 -6.73 -21.84 -7.04
N PRO A 917 -5.69 -22.01 -6.21
CA PRO A 917 -5.49 -23.23 -5.44
C PRO A 917 -6.49 -23.30 -4.28
N THR A 918 -6.65 -24.50 -3.72
CA THR A 918 -7.33 -24.69 -2.42
C THR A 918 -6.37 -25.34 -1.45
N GLY A 919 -6.00 -24.61 -0.39
CA GLY A 919 -5.13 -25.11 0.68
C GLY A 919 -3.66 -25.27 0.29
N ALA A 920 -3.16 -24.49 -0.67
CA ALA A 920 -1.75 -24.49 -1.04
C ALA A 920 -0.94 -23.54 -0.12
N ALA A 921 0.21 -24.00 0.35
CA ALA A 921 1.15 -23.21 1.12
C ALA A 921 2.25 -22.64 0.21
N LEU A 922 2.78 -21.46 0.55
CA LEU A 922 3.92 -20.84 -0.11
C LEU A 922 4.98 -20.45 0.92
N LYS A 923 6.25 -20.74 0.63
CA LYS A 923 7.39 -20.35 1.47
C LYS A 923 8.49 -19.69 0.65
N VAL A 924 9.06 -18.63 1.19
CA VAL A 924 10.26 -17.94 0.68
C VAL A 924 11.44 -18.25 1.60
N SER A 925 12.60 -18.59 1.06
CA SER A 925 13.83 -18.89 1.83
C SER A 925 15.05 -18.21 1.21
N TYR A 926 15.95 -17.67 2.02
CA TYR A 926 17.21 -17.04 1.56
C TYR A 926 18.42 -17.87 1.95
N ASN A 927 19.36 -18.04 1.01
CA ASN A 927 20.63 -18.76 1.16
C ASN A 927 20.49 -20.22 1.63
N LYS A 928 19.31 -20.81 1.45
CA LYS A 928 18.99 -22.18 1.85
C LYS A 928 17.76 -22.68 1.12
N ASP A 929 17.48 -23.97 1.27
CA ASP A 929 16.30 -24.63 0.74
C ASP A 929 16.17 -24.51 -0.80
N GLY A 930 17.27 -24.69 -1.55
CA GLY A 930 17.35 -24.65 -3.03
C GLY A 930 16.20 -25.35 -3.76
N CYS A 931 15.91 -24.93 -4.99
CA CYS A 931 14.99 -25.68 -5.84
C CYS A 931 15.57 -27.06 -6.10
N GLN A 932 14.80 -28.06 -5.70
CA GLN A 932 15.25 -29.42 -5.55
C GLN A 932 15.24 -30.18 -6.88
#